data_AF-A0A0P1ABT7-F1
#
_entry.id   AF-A0A0P1ABT7-F1
#
_cell.length_a   1.000
_cell.length_b   1.000
_cell.length_c   1.000
_cell.angle_alpha   90.00
_cell.angle_beta   90.00
_cell.angle_gamma   90.00
#
_symmetry.space_group_name_H-M   'P 1'
#
loop_
_entity.id
_entity.type
_entity.pdbx_description
1 polymer ?
#
loop_
_entity_poly.entity_id
_entity_poly.type
_entity_poly.pdbx_seq_one_letter_code
_entity_poly.pdbx_strand_id
1 'polypeptide(L)'
;MLATSWLIYLLLCLKSCIALEVLLELRLPLEQPPEHRHFLLLSGQEPVDTLEAFRVRHGQTVKWRLKMLVQICQQPQVVCRREVPVIYSMQITAPNGSLYGDLKILEGVEPADTVLRFTLKHSIGREERMIILKAVCTKPRVVCTRYKAMMHQKTVAGEGGAPIGKLYIYDDEEPVDQVYRFVRDHKLPETAIKQLLDVVCSEIGDIQCMRKIPFVYSQFVDLSNVDSSEPGRVDILQIPFGQEPVDFVYNFGLRHKLARSLRENLLSQVCDDHYVTCRRLRPIVFSSPIEIDNGTTVGVLSIQEDEELVDAVHRFTRQTNIARGLQNSLFQALCETREEILCTRGQALLWSTPVSNSSGEILGYVNIFEGQEPADVIYQFADQHNLAPRDRDVLLNKLCNPSQSTSNKEEGDEFEKEPLTCLRYAPIVFQVPVASQNGSQLGILDVLANEEPADAVARFGNKHNLGPEEKTSIVTGVCQVSGLECTRDVGILYEALFTFSDGRRERLPFYDGQDSTDVIYEYGLMRNLTLRERQKFLIDVCNEPRKRPNCTRAEPMLLNIPVWESATTKLGDVQILEGQEPVDVVYAFLEKHDLFQTAPLNTTLIEIVCNSTRVICKRMQPRRTLFSVQATYAGLSHTLEYVRPESDWICEVEPLGGQRCVHYVEILAKKFCERHMYDWAACEARILEALRQQLEFYEVRMWKGKDMYAKLGLVKTASREQIDAAYNTLVKRFNNETEPYKYEKLKEAYRVLSDPEEKYFYDLPCVKLFGCLCGKRQKDGGITFTPD
;
A
#
# COMPACT_ATOMS: atom_id res chain seq x y z
N MET A 1 -42.57 52.40 -88.62
CA MET A 1 -41.13 52.73 -88.56
C MET A 1 -40.40 51.67 -87.73
N LEU A 2 -40.23 50.49 -88.34
CA LEU A 2 -39.67 49.26 -87.80
C LEU A 2 -38.78 48.71 -88.93
N ALA A 3 -37.46 48.95 -88.92
CA ALA A 3 -36.52 48.30 -89.87
C ALA A 3 -35.01 48.52 -89.65
N THR A 4 -34.51 49.20 -88.61
CA THR A 4 -33.06 49.55 -88.55
C THR A 4 -32.32 49.25 -87.25
N SER A 5 -32.90 48.48 -86.32
CA SER A 5 -32.21 48.13 -85.06
C SER A 5 -31.70 46.68 -84.98
N TRP A 6 -32.20 45.78 -85.83
CA TRP A 6 -31.83 44.36 -85.80
C TRP A 6 -30.50 44.03 -86.52
N LEU A 7 -30.02 44.88 -87.44
CA LEU A 7 -28.75 44.64 -88.12
C LEU A 7 -27.52 45.00 -87.27
N ILE A 8 -27.67 45.92 -86.29
CA ILE A 8 -26.57 46.34 -85.40
C ILE A 8 -26.35 45.30 -84.29
N TYR A 9 -27.42 44.65 -83.80
CA TYR A 9 -27.30 43.56 -82.82
C TYR A 9 -26.69 42.28 -83.43
N LEU A 10 -26.97 41.98 -84.71
CA LEU A 10 -26.37 40.81 -85.37
C LEU A 10 -24.86 41.00 -85.66
N LEU A 11 -24.42 42.25 -85.88
CA LEU A 11 -23.01 42.57 -86.10
C LEU A 11 -22.21 42.77 -84.79
N LEU A 12 -22.88 43.01 -83.65
CA LEU A 12 -22.23 43.07 -82.33
C LEU A 12 -22.20 41.72 -81.59
N CYS A 13 -23.09 40.77 -81.90
CA CYS A 13 -23.03 39.42 -81.31
C CYS A 13 -21.96 38.49 -81.93
N LEU A 14 -21.29 38.87 -83.02
CA LEU A 14 -20.15 38.12 -83.58
C LEU A 14 -18.78 38.49 -82.96
N LYS A 15 -18.74 39.37 -81.95
CA LYS A 15 -17.50 39.79 -81.27
C LYS A 15 -17.37 39.33 -79.80
N SER A 16 -17.83 38.11 -79.48
CA SER A 16 -17.40 37.40 -78.28
C SER A 16 -17.25 35.89 -78.49
N CYS A 17 -16.85 35.47 -79.70
CA CYS A 17 -16.02 34.27 -79.78
C CYS A 17 -14.62 34.74 -79.38
N ILE A 18 -14.25 34.53 -78.12
CA ILE A 18 -12.84 34.52 -77.73
C ILE A 18 -12.22 33.43 -78.61
N ALA A 19 -11.61 33.83 -79.72
CA ALA A 19 -10.76 32.96 -80.50
C ALA A 19 -9.59 32.61 -79.59
N LEU A 20 -9.69 31.46 -78.93
CA LEU A 20 -8.62 30.90 -78.12
C LEU A 20 -7.41 30.79 -79.03
N GLU A 21 -6.41 31.64 -78.77
CA GLU A 21 -5.20 31.70 -79.57
C GLU A 21 -4.46 30.36 -79.47
N VAL A 22 -4.05 29.83 -80.62
CA VAL A 22 -3.25 28.60 -80.66
C VAL A 22 -1.88 28.92 -80.11
N LEU A 23 -1.57 28.35 -78.95
CA LEU A 23 -0.36 28.65 -78.20
C LEU A 23 0.78 27.70 -78.60
N LEU A 24 0.45 26.48 -79.01
CA LEU A 24 1.39 25.53 -79.58
C LEU A 24 0.67 24.55 -80.51
N GLU A 25 1.18 24.39 -81.73
CA GLU A 25 0.77 23.34 -82.66
C GLU A 25 1.98 22.46 -83.00
N LEU A 26 1.88 21.16 -82.71
CA LEU A 26 2.95 20.20 -82.96
C LEU A 26 2.39 18.89 -83.50
N ARG A 27 3.25 18.11 -84.15
CA ARG A 27 2.98 16.72 -84.51
C ARG A 27 3.64 15.80 -83.50
N LEU A 28 2.87 15.18 -82.63
CA LEU A 28 3.39 14.27 -81.62
C LEU A 28 3.50 12.83 -82.17
N PRO A 29 4.61 12.12 -81.91
CA PRO A 29 4.79 10.74 -82.33
C PRO A 29 3.98 9.79 -81.45
N LEU A 30 3.19 8.89 -82.04
CA LEU A 30 2.51 7.80 -81.34
C LEU A 30 3.43 6.57 -81.25
N GLU A 31 3.36 5.81 -80.15
CA GLU A 31 4.17 4.60 -79.96
C GLU A 31 3.66 3.41 -80.80
N GLN A 32 2.33 3.22 -80.92
CA GLN A 32 1.71 2.16 -81.74
C GLN A 32 0.29 2.53 -82.22
N PRO A 33 -0.01 2.45 -83.54
CA PRO A 33 0.95 2.36 -84.64
C PRO A 33 1.85 3.62 -84.70
N PRO A 34 3.10 3.52 -85.18
CA PRO A 34 4.00 4.67 -85.25
C PRO A 34 3.56 5.67 -86.32
N GLU A 35 2.78 6.66 -85.90
CA GLU A 35 2.29 7.76 -86.74
C GLU A 35 2.37 9.09 -85.98
N HIS A 36 2.40 10.20 -86.72
CA HIS A 36 2.40 11.53 -86.12
C HIS A 36 0.99 12.14 -86.18
N ARG A 37 0.46 12.55 -85.03
CA ARG A 37 -0.87 13.18 -84.93
C ARG A 37 -0.76 14.63 -84.48
N HIS A 38 -1.65 15.47 -85.01
CA HIS A 38 -1.70 16.89 -84.69
C HIS A 38 -2.15 17.09 -83.24
N PHE A 39 -1.30 17.74 -82.45
CA PHE A 39 -1.56 18.18 -81.10
C PHE A 39 -1.69 19.70 -81.10
N LEU A 40 -2.80 20.18 -80.52
CA LEU A 40 -3.13 21.59 -80.44
C LEU A 40 -3.26 21.97 -78.97
N LEU A 41 -2.47 22.94 -78.52
CA LEU A 41 -2.60 23.56 -77.21
C LEU A 41 -3.14 24.98 -77.37
N LEU A 42 -4.28 25.25 -76.76
CA LEU A 42 -4.91 26.56 -76.79
C LEU A 42 -4.48 27.41 -75.58
N SER A 43 -4.49 28.73 -75.74
CA SER A 43 -4.21 29.68 -74.67
C SER A 43 -5.13 29.44 -73.46
N GLY A 44 -4.56 29.33 -72.26
CA GLY A 44 -5.29 29.05 -71.01
C GLY A 44 -5.56 27.57 -70.71
N GLN A 45 -5.25 26.64 -71.62
CA GLN A 45 -5.30 25.21 -71.31
C GLN A 45 -4.03 24.75 -70.59
N GLU A 46 -4.18 23.80 -69.67
CA GLU A 46 -3.04 23.16 -69.04
C GLU A 46 -2.45 22.10 -69.99
N PRO A 47 -1.14 22.18 -70.32
CA PRO A 47 -0.50 21.25 -71.24
C PRO A 47 -0.69 19.77 -70.87
N VAL A 48 -0.63 19.44 -69.58
CA VAL A 48 -0.79 18.04 -69.14
C VAL A 48 -2.22 17.50 -69.30
N ASP A 49 -3.26 18.34 -69.16
CA ASP A 49 -4.65 17.90 -69.39
C ASP A 49 -4.91 17.64 -70.86
N THR A 50 -4.48 18.57 -71.72
CA THR A 50 -4.63 18.44 -73.17
C THR A 50 -3.86 17.24 -73.68
N LEU A 51 -2.67 16.99 -73.12
CA LEU A 51 -1.85 15.81 -73.42
C LEU A 51 -2.45 14.51 -72.88
N GLU A 52 -3.10 14.53 -71.71
CA GLU A 52 -3.82 13.38 -71.17
C GLU A 52 -5.05 13.03 -72.02
N ALA A 53 -5.83 14.04 -72.46
CA ALA A 53 -6.94 13.83 -73.38
C ALA A 53 -6.45 13.23 -74.72
N PHE A 54 -5.32 13.71 -75.22
CA PHE A 54 -4.67 13.18 -76.41
C PHE A 54 -4.18 11.73 -76.20
N ARG A 55 -3.55 11.45 -75.04
CA ARG A 55 -3.09 10.12 -74.64
C ARG A 55 -4.25 9.11 -74.64
N VAL A 56 -5.36 9.46 -73.98
CA VAL A 56 -6.56 8.61 -73.89
C VAL A 56 -7.17 8.38 -75.28
N ARG A 57 -7.29 9.43 -76.09
CA ARG A 57 -7.86 9.35 -77.45
C ARG A 57 -7.05 8.44 -78.38
N HIS A 58 -5.73 8.44 -78.22
CA HIS A 58 -4.81 7.71 -79.11
C HIS A 58 -4.17 6.49 -78.44
N GLY A 59 -4.71 6.00 -77.31
CA GLY A 59 -4.27 4.77 -76.66
C GLY A 59 -2.81 4.76 -76.20
N GLN A 60 -2.24 5.91 -75.83
CA GLN A 60 -0.82 6.03 -75.44
C GLN A 60 -0.57 5.71 -73.97
N THR A 61 0.68 5.39 -73.62
CA THR A 61 1.09 5.04 -72.25
C THR A 61 1.28 6.28 -71.37
N VAL A 62 1.23 6.11 -70.03
CA VAL A 62 1.54 7.21 -69.08
C VAL A 62 3.00 7.65 -69.21
N LYS A 63 3.92 6.71 -69.48
CA LYS A 63 5.34 6.99 -69.73
C LYS A 63 5.53 7.88 -70.96
N TRP A 64 4.76 7.64 -72.02
CA TRP A 64 4.72 8.50 -73.19
C TRP A 64 4.27 9.92 -72.85
N ARG A 65 3.17 10.07 -72.07
CA ARG A 65 2.68 11.38 -71.62
C ARG A 65 3.75 12.17 -70.88
N LEU A 66 4.44 11.55 -69.92
CA LEU A 66 5.51 12.21 -69.17
C LEU A 66 6.64 12.70 -70.08
N LYS A 67 7.06 11.86 -71.05
CA LYS A 67 8.10 12.22 -72.02
C LYS A 67 7.69 13.40 -72.90
N MET A 68 6.46 13.39 -73.43
CA MET A 68 5.94 14.48 -74.27
C MET A 68 5.70 15.76 -73.48
N LEU A 69 5.26 15.65 -72.22
CA LEU A 69 5.05 16.80 -71.35
C LEU A 69 6.35 17.59 -71.15
N VAL A 70 7.46 16.91 -70.85
CA VAL A 70 8.78 17.56 -70.72
C VAL A 70 9.15 18.34 -71.98
N GLN A 71 8.92 17.76 -73.16
CA GLN A 71 9.24 18.41 -74.44
C GLN A 71 8.35 19.62 -74.73
N ILE A 72 7.07 19.54 -74.35
CA ILE A 72 6.10 20.63 -74.51
C ILE A 72 6.38 21.77 -73.52
N CYS A 73 6.72 21.45 -72.27
CA CYS A 73 7.01 22.45 -71.23
C CYS A 73 8.35 23.19 -71.44
N GLN A 74 9.24 22.66 -72.28
CA GLN A 74 10.48 23.34 -72.67
C GLN A 74 10.28 24.39 -73.78
N GLN A 75 9.07 24.49 -74.36
CA GLN A 75 8.79 25.48 -75.40
C GLN A 75 8.68 26.88 -74.77
N PRO A 76 9.31 27.94 -75.34
CA PRO A 76 9.38 29.27 -74.72
C PRO A 76 8.02 29.94 -74.45
N GLN A 77 6.99 29.55 -75.19
CA GLN A 77 5.65 30.14 -75.12
C GLN A 77 4.68 29.34 -74.24
N VAL A 78 5.09 28.17 -73.73
CA VAL A 78 4.25 27.27 -72.92
C VAL A 78 4.55 27.41 -71.45
N VAL A 79 3.51 27.66 -70.65
CA VAL A 79 3.61 27.66 -69.19
C VAL A 79 2.93 26.40 -68.64
N CYS A 80 3.73 25.43 -68.20
CA CYS A 80 3.23 24.28 -67.46
C CYS A 80 3.12 24.61 -65.97
N ARG A 81 1.91 24.52 -65.42
CA ARG A 81 1.63 24.80 -64.01
C ARG A 81 1.62 23.52 -63.18
N ARG A 82 1.46 22.34 -63.81
CA ARG A 82 1.45 21.04 -63.14
C ARG A 82 1.86 19.88 -64.03
N GLU A 83 2.30 18.81 -63.38
CA GLU A 83 2.83 17.59 -64.02
C GLU A 83 1.79 16.44 -64.11
N VAL A 84 0.69 16.57 -63.38
CA VAL A 84 -0.39 15.57 -63.29
C VAL A 84 -1.71 16.13 -63.84
N PRO A 85 -2.46 15.34 -64.64
CA PRO A 85 -3.72 15.77 -65.23
C PRO A 85 -4.87 15.76 -64.21
N VAL A 86 -5.93 16.52 -64.52
CA VAL A 86 -7.21 16.43 -63.80
C VAL A 86 -7.96 15.21 -64.34
N ILE A 87 -8.28 14.26 -63.47
CA ILE A 87 -9.02 13.04 -63.84
C ILE A 87 -10.53 13.22 -63.67
N TYR A 88 -10.96 14.16 -62.82
CA TYR A 88 -12.35 14.47 -62.57
C TYR A 88 -12.51 15.92 -62.09
N SER A 89 -13.55 16.61 -62.55
CA SER A 89 -13.93 17.92 -62.04
C SER A 89 -15.44 18.06 -61.89
N MET A 90 -15.89 18.75 -60.85
CA MET A 90 -17.30 18.97 -60.55
C MET A 90 -17.53 20.37 -60.00
N GLN A 91 -18.58 21.05 -60.46
CA GLN A 91 -19.03 22.31 -59.87
C GLN A 91 -19.78 22.04 -58.57
N ILE A 92 -19.36 22.68 -57.49
CA ILE A 92 -20.05 22.63 -56.21
C ILE A 92 -20.84 23.92 -56.03
N THR A 93 -22.12 23.78 -55.75
CA THR A 93 -23.05 24.89 -55.50
C THR A 93 -23.47 24.89 -54.03
N ALA A 94 -23.67 26.09 -53.50
CA ALA A 94 -24.19 26.33 -52.17
C ALA A 94 -25.70 26.08 -52.11
N PRO A 95 -26.27 25.82 -50.91
CA PRO A 95 -27.71 25.64 -50.75
C PRO A 95 -28.55 26.83 -51.26
N ASN A 96 -27.97 28.04 -51.29
CA ASN A 96 -28.60 29.25 -51.81
C ASN A 96 -28.42 29.46 -53.33
N GLY A 97 -27.88 28.46 -54.05
CA GLY A 97 -27.63 28.52 -55.50
C GLY A 97 -26.37 29.28 -55.92
N SER A 98 -25.62 29.87 -54.99
CA SER A 98 -24.32 30.49 -55.28
C SER A 98 -23.24 29.44 -55.55
N LEU A 99 -22.25 29.75 -56.38
CA LEU A 99 -21.24 28.77 -56.81
C LEU A 99 -20.04 28.80 -55.85
N TYR A 100 -19.76 27.68 -55.16
CA TYR A 100 -18.57 27.57 -54.31
C TYR A 100 -17.30 27.48 -55.16
N GLY A 101 -17.34 26.73 -56.27
CA GLY A 101 -16.21 26.61 -57.19
C GLY A 101 -16.15 25.25 -57.89
N ASP A 102 -15.11 25.06 -58.70
CA ASP A 102 -14.80 23.77 -59.33
C ASP A 102 -13.90 22.94 -58.40
N LEU A 103 -14.42 21.81 -57.92
CA LEU A 103 -13.61 20.76 -57.30
C LEU A 103 -12.86 20.01 -58.41
N LYS A 104 -11.53 19.93 -58.33
CA LYS A 104 -10.68 19.26 -59.32
C LYS A 104 -9.86 18.15 -58.64
N ILE A 105 -10.06 16.90 -59.07
CA ILE A 105 -9.30 15.74 -58.60
C ILE A 105 -8.17 15.46 -59.60
N LEU A 106 -6.94 15.41 -59.09
CA LEU A 106 -5.74 15.15 -59.88
C LEU A 106 -5.41 13.65 -59.90
N GLU A 107 -4.75 13.20 -60.96
CA GLU A 107 -4.24 11.82 -61.07
C GLU A 107 -3.28 11.50 -59.91
N GLY A 108 -3.52 10.38 -59.22
CA GLY A 108 -2.68 9.90 -58.12
C GLY A 108 -2.87 10.61 -56.78
N VAL A 109 -3.80 11.58 -56.69
CA VAL A 109 -4.11 12.27 -55.43
C VAL A 109 -5.38 11.68 -54.81
N GLU A 110 -5.36 11.43 -53.50
CA GLU A 110 -6.52 10.89 -52.79
C GLU A 110 -7.70 11.87 -52.84
N PRO A 111 -8.87 11.43 -53.33
CA PRO A 111 -10.04 12.30 -53.46
C PRO A 111 -10.55 12.83 -52.12
N ALA A 112 -10.46 12.05 -51.03
CA ALA A 112 -10.84 12.47 -49.68
C ALA A 112 -10.10 13.75 -49.23
N ASP A 113 -8.78 13.82 -49.42
CA ASP A 113 -7.99 14.98 -49.02
C ASP A 113 -8.25 16.20 -49.92
N THR A 114 -8.56 15.95 -51.19
CA THR A 114 -8.89 17.01 -52.15
C THR A 114 -10.25 17.64 -51.83
N VAL A 115 -11.23 16.80 -51.48
CA VAL A 115 -12.56 17.24 -51.01
C VAL A 115 -12.42 17.98 -49.68
N LEU A 116 -11.62 17.48 -48.73
CA LEU A 116 -11.35 18.17 -47.48
C LEU A 116 -10.75 19.57 -47.71
N ARG A 117 -9.70 19.69 -48.52
CA ARG A 117 -9.06 20.99 -48.81
C ARG A 117 -10.04 21.97 -49.46
N PHE A 118 -10.88 21.49 -50.38
CA PHE A 118 -11.92 22.30 -51.00
C PHE A 118 -12.96 22.76 -49.97
N THR A 119 -13.49 21.83 -49.17
CA THR A 119 -14.52 22.14 -48.18
C THR A 119 -14.04 23.08 -47.08
N LEU A 120 -12.80 22.92 -46.60
CA LEU A 120 -12.19 23.84 -45.63
C LEU A 120 -12.05 25.26 -46.20
N LYS A 121 -11.64 25.40 -47.47
CA LYS A 121 -11.52 26.71 -48.14
C LYS A 121 -12.87 27.45 -48.25
N HIS A 122 -13.96 26.69 -48.33
CA HIS A 122 -15.32 27.22 -48.53
C HIS A 122 -16.20 27.12 -47.28
N SER A 123 -15.61 26.78 -46.11
CA SER A 123 -16.31 26.59 -44.84
C SER A 123 -17.52 25.65 -44.91
N ILE A 124 -17.42 24.61 -45.74
CA ILE A 124 -18.45 23.58 -45.92
C ILE A 124 -18.39 22.60 -44.74
N GLY A 125 -19.56 22.26 -44.19
CA GLY A 125 -19.69 21.40 -43.01
C GLY A 125 -19.29 19.94 -43.26
N ARG A 126 -19.09 19.20 -42.17
CA ARG A 126 -18.65 17.79 -42.18
C ARG A 126 -19.61 16.86 -42.91
N GLU A 127 -20.91 17.02 -42.68
CA GLU A 127 -21.95 16.18 -43.31
C GLU A 127 -22.01 16.42 -44.84
N GLU A 128 -22.01 17.69 -45.26
CA GLU A 128 -22.00 18.07 -46.67
C GLU A 128 -20.73 17.57 -47.38
N ARG A 129 -19.59 17.59 -46.70
CA ARG A 129 -18.32 17.04 -47.20
C ARG A 129 -18.41 15.55 -47.51
N MET A 130 -19.02 14.76 -46.62
CA MET A 130 -19.22 13.33 -46.84
C MET A 130 -20.10 13.04 -48.06
N ILE A 131 -21.13 13.86 -48.29
CA ILE A 131 -21.98 13.77 -49.49
C ILE A 131 -21.15 14.04 -50.74
N ILE A 132 -20.33 15.10 -50.75
CA ILE A 132 -19.44 15.44 -51.87
C ILE A 132 -18.44 14.30 -52.14
N LEU A 133 -17.80 13.77 -51.10
CA LEU A 133 -16.83 12.68 -51.24
C LEU A 133 -17.47 11.41 -51.80
N LYS A 134 -18.65 11.02 -51.31
CA LYS A 134 -19.40 9.88 -51.84
C LYS A 134 -19.76 10.07 -53.31
N ALA A 135 -20.15 11.27 -53.70
CA ALA A 135 -20.45 11.61 -55.10
C ALA A 135 -19.20 11.56 -56.00
N VAL A 136 -18.02 11.90 -55.47
CA VAL A 136 -16.73 11.82 -56.18
C VAL A 136 -16.25 10.37 -56.32
N CYS A 137 -16.31 9.58 -55.24
CA CYS A 137 -15.82 8.20 -55.21
C CYS A 137 -16.66 7.21 -56.01
N THR A 138 -17.89 7.57 -56.39
CA THR A 138 -18.74 6.75 -57.27
C THR A 138 -18.41 6.91 -58.75
N LYS A 139 -17.42 7.76 -59.12
CA LYS A 139 -17.06 8.01 -60.51
C LYS A 139 -16.02 7.01 -61.03
N PRO A 140 -16.21 6.39 -62.21
CA PRO A 140 -15.36 5.30 -62.70
C PRO A 140 -13.87 5.64 -62.90
N ARG A 141 -13.53 6.92 -63.13
CA ARG A 141 -12.15 7.38 -63.35
C ARG A 141 -11.45 7.84 -62.06
N VAL A 142 -12.15 7.81 -60.93
CA VAL A 142 -11.65 8.25 -59.62
C VAL A 142 -11.45 7.03 -58.74
N VAL A 143 -10.23 6.86 -58.22
CA VAL A 143 -9.92 5.79 -57.25
C VAL A 143 -9.83 6.43 -55.88
N CYS A 144 -10.80 6.10 -55.01
CA CYS A 144 -10.73 6.45 -53.59
C CYS A 144 -10.14 5.28 -52.82
N THR A 145 -9.00 5.49 -52.19
CA THR A 145 -8.39 4.47 -51.31
C THR A 145 -8.96 4.55 -49.90
N ARG A 146 -9.58 5.70 -49.53
CA ARG A 146 -10.22 5.90 -48.23
C ARG A 146 -11.40 6.88 -48.30
N TYR A 147 -12.30 6.74 -47.33
CA TYR A 147 -13.46 7.63 -47.15
C TYR A 147 -13.27 8.65 -46.02
N LYS A 148 -12.17 8.53 -45.26
CA LYS A 148 -11.80 9.44 -44.18
C LYS A 148 -10.68 10.34 -44.68
N ALA A 149 -10.86 11.65 -44.70
CA ALA A 149 -9.81 12.57 -45.09
C ALA A 149 -8.84 12.80 -43.92
N MET A 150 -7.55 12.97 -44.22
CA MET A 150 -6.55 13.21 -43.17
C MET A 150 -6.40 14.70 -42.99
N MET A 151 -6.80 15.20 -41.82
CA MET A 151 -6.71 16.61 -41.48
C MET A 151 -5.31 16.99 -41.03
N HIS A 152 -4.68 16.13 -40.24
CA HIS A 152 -3.36 16.40 -39.68
C HIS A 152 -2.60 15.10 -39.45
N GLN A 153 -1.29 15.16 -39.65
CA GLN A 153 -0.36 14.08 -39.36
C GLN A 153 0.92 14.65 -38.78
N LYS A 154 1.36 14.12 -37.64
CA LYS A 154 2.59 14.55 -36.98
C LYS A 154 3.29 13.40 -36.28
N THR A 155 4.61 13.33 -36.43
CA THR A 155 5.44 12.43 -35.61
C THR A 155 5.59 13.07 -34.24
N VAL A 156 5.10 12.39 -33.20
CA VAL A 156 5.23 12.81 -31.81
C VAL A 156 6.53 12.23 -31.27
N ALA A 157 7.35 13.06 -30.63
CA ALA A 157 8.60 12.66 -30.01
C ALA A 157 8.58 12.97 -28.51
N GLY A 158 9.21 12.10 -27.71
CA GLY A 158 9.32 12.25 -26.26
C GLY A 158 10.46 13.17 -25.85
N GLU A 159 10.69 13.27 -24.55
CA GLU A 159 11.85 13.99 -24.01
C GLU A 159 13.16 13.39 -24.56
N GLY A 160 14.03 14.25 -25.09
CA GLY A 160 15.25 13.84 -25.78
C GLY A 160 15.09 13.54 -27.29
N GLY A 161 13.90 13.75 -27.86
CA GLY A 161 13.69 13.65 -29.31
C GLY A 161 13.48 12.22 -29.84
N ALA A 162 13.35 11.23 -28.96
CA ALA A 162 13.02 9.86 -29.35
C ALA A 162 11.61 9.78 -29.94
N PRO A 163 11.39 9.17 -31.11
CA PRO A 163 10.07 9.08 -31.72
C PRO A 163 9.16 8.16 -30.91
N ILE A 164 8.01 8.67 -30.47
CA ILE A 164 6.97 7.91 -29.78
C ILE A 164 6.09 7.19 -30.81
N GLY A 165 5.63 7.92 -31.82
CA GLY A 165 4.68 7.41 -32.81
C GLY A 165 4.19 8.50 -33.77
N LYS A 166 3.31 8.13 -34.70
CA LYS A 166 2.67 9.09 -35.62
C LYS A 166 1.21 9.27 -35.21
N LEU A 167 0.84 10.52 -34.90
CA LEU A 167 -0.53 10.91 -34.64
C LEU A 167 -1.22 11.21 -35.98
N TYR A 168 -2.34 10.56 -36.21
CA TYR A 168 -3.21 10.77 -37.36
C TYR A 168 -4.53 11.35 -36.89
N ILE A 169 -4.96 12.46 -37.48
CA ILE A 169 -6.26 13.08 -37.22
C ILE A 169 -7.08 13.02 -38.49
N TYR A 170 -8.14 12.23 -38.44
CA TYR A 170 -9.12 12.07 -39.50
C TYR A 170 -10.31 13.00 -39.31
N ASP A 171 -10.97 13.29 -40.42
CA ASP A 171 -12.04 14.26 -40.49
C ASP A 171 -13.42 13.73 -40.16
N ASP A 172 -13.58 12.47 -39.75
CA ASP A 172 -14.83 11.80 -39.39
C ASP A 172 -15.01 11.53 -37.88
N GLU A 173 -13.94 11.65 -37.09
CA GLU A 173 -13.97 11.64 -35.63
C GLU A 173 -13.53 12.99 -35.02
N GLU A 174 -13.92 13.27 -33.77
CA GLU A 174 -13.46 14.49 -33.10
C GLU A 174 -11.95 14.40 -32.83
N PRO A 175 -11.15 15.47 -33.06
CA PRO A 175 -9.70 15.43 -32.84
C PRO A 175 -9.30 15.00 -31.42
N VAL A 176 -10.05 15.42 -30.39
CA VAL A 176 -9.72 15.06 -28.99
C VAL A 176 -9.87 13.55 -28.70
N ASP A 177 -10.80 12.85 -29.35
CA ASP A 177 -10.97 11.40 -29.16
C ASP A 177 -9.79 10.63 -29.78
N GLN A 178 -9.33 11.07 -30.96
CA GLN A 178 -8.19 10.48 -31.65
C GLN A 178 -6.88 10.74 -30.91
N VAL A 179 -6.72 11.94 -30.34
CA VAL A 179 -5.59 12.27 -29.44
C VAL A 179 -5.63 11.39 -28.19
N TYR A 180 -6.80 11.17 -27.58
CA TYR A 180 -6.94 10.31 -26.41
C TYR A 180 -6.51 8.87 -26.69
N ARG A 181 -6.99 8.27 -27.79
CA ARG A 181 -6.59 6.92 -28.22
C ARG A 181 -5.08 6.83 -28.41
N PHE A 182 -4.47 7.81 -29.09
CA PHE A 182 -3.02 7.86 -29.28
C PHE A 182 -2.26 7.90 -27.94
N VAL A 183 -2.70 8.73 -27.00
CA VAL A 183 -2.11 8.85 -25.65
C VAL A 183 -2.20 7.52 -24.91
N ARG A 184 -3.34 6.82 -24.99
CA ARG A 184 -3.55 5.51 -24.34
C ARG A 184 -2.70 4.41 -24.97
N ASP A 185 -2.72 4.28 -26.30
CA ASP A 185 -1.97 3.24 -27.03
C ASP A 185 -0.45 3.35 -26.78
N HIS A 186 0.06 4.57 -26.62
CA HIS A 186 1.48 4.83 -26.37
C HIS A 186 1.82 5.05 -24.88
N LYS A 187 0.86 4.83 -23.98
CA LYS A 187 1.02 4.94 -22.51
C LYS A 187 1.59 6.29 -22.05
N LEU A 188 1.15 7.37 -22.69
CA LEU A 188 1.55 8.73 -22.37
C LEU A 188 0.76 9.27 -21.16
N PRO A 189 1.31 10.25 -20.41
CA PRO A 189 0.58 10.88 -19.31
C PRO A 189 -0.65 11.64 -19.82
N GLU A 190 -1.72 11.68 -19.02
CA GLU A 190 -2.99 12.34 -19.40
C GLU A 190 -2.83 13.83 -19.73
N THR A 191 -1.82 14.49 -19.15
CA THR A 191 -1.47 15.89 -19.47
C THR A 191 -1.09 16.08 -20.95
N ALA A 192 -0.62 15.03 -21.63
CA ALA A 192 -0.30 15.05 -23.05
C ALA A 192 -1.54 15.26 -23.93
N ILE A 193 -2.75 14.90 -23.47
CA ILE A 193 -3.99 15.08 -24.22
C ILE A 193 -4.18 16.56 -24.55
N LYS A 194 -4.07 17.43 -23.53
CA LYS A 194 -4.23 18.87 -23.71
C LYS A 194 -3.14 19.46 -24.62
N GLN A 195 -1.88 19.07 -24.40
CA GLN A 195 -0.75 19.56 -25.20
C GLN A 195 -0.88 19.20 -26.67
N LEU A 196 -1.18 17.93 -26.97
CA LEU A 196 -1.33 17.46 -28.34
C LEU A 196 -2.58 18.07 -28.99
N LEU A 197 -3.69 18.19 -28.24
CA LEU A 197 -4.90 18.82 -28.75
C LEU A 197 -4.68 20.29 -29.12
N ASP A 198 -4.03 21.08 -28.26
CA ASP A 198 -3.75 22.51 -28.53
C ASP A 198 -2.91 22.66 -29.82
N VAL A 199 -1.90 21.79 -30.01
CA VAL A 199 -1.08 21.76 -31.23
C VAL A 199 -1.93 21.39 -32.45
N VAL A 200 -2.70 20.30 -32.37
CA VAL A 200 -3.55 19.84 -33.47
C VAL A 200 -4.55 20.92 -33.87
N CYS A 201 -5.29 21.50 -32.92
CA CYS A 201 -6.31 22.51 -33.16
C CYS A 201 -5.75 23.81 -33.74
N SER A 202 -4.53 24.21 -33.33
CA SER A 202 -3.85 25.36 -33.93
C SER A 202 -3.47 25.14 -35.40
N GLU A 203 -3.22 23.89 -35.81
CA GLU A 203 -2.84 23.54 -37.18
C GLU A 203 -4.06 23.30 -38.09
N ILE A 204 -5.14 22.67 -37.59
CA ILE A 204 -6.35 22.39 -38.38
C ILE A 204 -7.45 23.46 -38.28
N GLY A 205 -7.30 24.39 -37.33
CA GLY A 205 -8.25 25.48 -37.03
C GLY A 205 -9.29 25.11 -35.97
N ASP A 206 -9.55 26.03 -35.04
CA ASP A 206 -10.42 25.83 -33.88
C ASP A 206 -11.85 25.38 -34.22
N ILE A 207 -12.35 25.74 -35.41
CA ILE A 207 -13.68 25.35 -35.90
C ILE A 207 -13.81 23.82 -36.06
N GLN A 208 -12.70 23.11 -36.21
CA GLN A 208 -12.67 21.65 -36.35
C GLN A 208 -12.46 20.92 -35.01
N CYS A 209 -12.22 21.66 -33.92
CA CYS A 209 -12.09 21.14 -32.55
C CYS A 209 -13.28 21.62 -31.71
N MET A 210 -14.40 20.95 -31.87
CA MET A 210 -15.65 21.28 -31.19
C MET A 210 -15.63 20.93 -29.69
N ARG A 211 -14.78 19.97 -29.26
CA ARG A 211 -14.70 19.51 -27.87
C ARG A 211 -13.29 19.48 -27.31
N LYS A 212 -13.20 19.72 -26.00
CA LYS A 212 -11.97 19.65 -25.20
C LYS A 212 -11.84 18.39 -24.35
N ILE A 213 -12.96 17.70 -24.12
CA ILE A 213 -13.02 16.46 -23.32
C ILE A 213 -13.33 15.31 -24.28
N PRO A 214 -12.51 14.26 -24.34
CA PRO A 214 -12.77 13.12 -25.22
C PRO A 214 -13.96 12.30 -24.72
N PHE A 215 -14.64 11.64 -25.65
CA PHE A 215 -15.52 10.52 -25.31
C PHE A 215 -14.69 9.24 -25.34
N VAL A 216 -14.58 8.57 -24.20
CA VAL A 216 -13.85 7.30 -24.08
C VAL A 216 -14.62 6.14 -24.69
N TYR A 217 -15.94 6.29 -24.77
CA TYR A 217 -16.86 5.37 -25.42
C TYR A 217 -17.88 6.17 -26.23
N SER A 218 -18.11 5.77 -27.48
CA SER A 218 -19.13 6.37 -28.36
C SER A 218 -19.57 5.34 -29.38
N GLN A 219 -20.60 4.56 -29.05
CA GLN A 219 -21.13 3.52 -29.93
C GLN A 219 -22.65 3.64 -30.07
N PHE A 220 -23.14 3.25 -31.24
CA PHE A 220 -24.57 3.11 -31.50
C PHE A 220 -25.09 1.86 -30.79
N VAL A 221 -26.13 2.03 -29.97
CA VAL A 221 -26.81 0.94 -29.29
C VAL A 221 -28.11 0.65 -30.02
N ASP A 222 -28.27 -0.58 -30.48
CA ASP A 222 -29.49 -1.03 -31.14
C ASP A 222 -30.58 -1.32 -30.10
N LEU A 223 -31.67 -0.53 -30.12
CA LEU A 223 -32.80 -0.66 -29.19
C LEU A 223 -33.97 -1.44 -29.79
N SER A 224 -33.79 -2.10 -30.94
CA SER A 224 -34.85 -2.82 -31.66
C SER A 224 -35.48 -4.00 -30.89
N ASN A 225 -34.87 -4.44 -29.78
CA ASN A 225 -35.38 -5.48 -28.89
C ASN A 225 -36.13 -4.95 -27.64
N VAL A 226 -36.39 -3.63 -27.55
CA VAL A 226 -37.10 -3.02 -26.42
C VAL A 226 -38.57 -2.82 -26.81
N ASP A 227 -39.49 -3.52 -26.13
CA ASP A 227 -40.96 -3.60 -26.31
C ASP A 227 -41.66 -2.30 -26.76
N SER A 228 -41.42 -1.89 -28.01
CA SER A 228 -42.06 -0.75 -28.64
C SER A 228 -42.23 -1.06 -30.11
N SER A 229 -43.47 -0.93 -30.57
CA SER A 229 -43.94 -1.25 -31.92
C SER A 229 -43.44 -0.27 -32.99
N GLU A 230 -42.23 0.30 -32.83
CA GLU A 230 -41.62 1.22 -33.78
C GLU A 230 -40.30 0.65 -34.32
N PRO A 231 -40.07 0.69 -35.64
CA PRO A 231 -38.86 0.13 -36.23
C PRO A 231 -37.61 0.94 -35.86
N GLY A 232 -36.66 0.30 -35.18
CA GLY A 232 -35.22 0.60 -35.26
C GLY A 232 -34.77 1.94 -34.66
N ARG A 233 -35.08 2.21 -33.39
CA ARG A 233 -34.52 3.37 -32.69
C ARG A 233 -33.07 3.08 -32.27
N VAL A 234 -32.11 3.52 -33.06
CA VAL A 234 -30.69 3.49 -32.70
C VAL A 234 -30.33 4.82 -32.04
N ASP A 235 -29.75 4.77 -30.83
CA ASP A 235 -29.23 5.96 -30.14
C ASP A 235 -27.76 5.75 -29.77
N ILE A 236 -27.01 6.82 -29.50
CA ILE A 236 -25.57 6.77 -29.24
C ILE A 236 -25.31 6.85 -27.74
N LEU A 237 -24.64 5.85 -27.19
CA LEU A 237 -24.11 5.90 -25.83
C LEU A 237 -22.75 6.60 -25.86
N GLN A 238 -22.67 7.80 -25.28
CA GLN A 238 -21.44 8.60 -25.20
C GLN A 238 -21.01 8.75 -23.74
N ILE A 239 -19.76 8.36 -23.45
CA ILE A 239 -19.20 8.42 -22.09
C ILE A 239 -18.00 9.37 -22.11
N PRO A 240 -18.09 10.54 -21.44
CA PRO A 240 -16.97 11.49 -21.34
C PRO A 240 -15.82 10.93 -20.51
N PHE A 241 -14.61 11.33 -20.89
CA PHE A 241 -13.41 11.03 -20.11
C PHE A 241 -13.50 11.60 -18.68
N GLY A 242 -13.08 10.78 -17.71
CA GLY A 242 -13.13 11.09 -16.28
C GLY A 242 -14.50 10.88 -15.62
N GLN A 243 -15.51 10.42 -16.37
CA GLN A 243 -16.81 10.03 -15.82
C GLN A 243 -16.89 8.53 -15.57
N GLU A 244 -17.76 8.12 -14.65
CA GLU A 244 -17.99 6.70 -14.37
C GLU A 244 -18.94 6.08 -15.41
N PRO A 245 -18.53 5.03 -16.13
CA PRO A 245 -19.35 4.41 -17.16
C PRO A 245 -20.71 3.89 -16.67
N VAL A 246 -20.75 3.32 -15.47
CA VAL A 246 -21.99 2.73 -14.94
C VAL A 246 -23.11 3.74 -14.75
N ASP A 247 -22.81 4.97 -14.35
CA ASP A 247 -23.84 6.01 -14.18
C ASP A 247 -24.41 6.46 -15.54
N PHE A 248 -23.58 6.49 -16.59
CA PHE A 248 -24.03 6.84 -17.94
C PHE A 248 -24.86 5.72 -18.56
N VAL A 249 -24.45 4.46 -18.39
CA VAL A 249 -25.23 3.29 -18.81
C VAL A 249 -26.57 3.24 -18.07
N TYR A 250 -26.59 3.53 -16.77
CA TYR A 250 -27.81 3.59 -15.97
C TYR A 250 -28.77 4.67 -16.47
N ASN A 251 -28.29 5.91 -16.63
CA ASN A 251 -29.10 7.02 -17.13
C ASN A 251 -29.61 6.80 -18.56
N PHE A 252 -28.78 6.22 -19.44
CA PHE A 252 -29.19 5.78 -20.77
C PHE A 252 -30.29 4.72 -20.67
N GLY A 253 -30.09 3.72 -19.81
CA GLY A 253 -31.06 2.68 -19.52
C GLY A 253 -32.40 3.22 -19.04
N LEU A 254 -32.41 4.17 -18.11
CA LEU A 254 -33.63 4.83 -17.63
C LEU A 254 -34.35 5.60 -18.74
N ARG A 255 -33.61 6.38 -19.54
CA ARG A 255 -34.17 7.16 -20.66
C ARG A 255 -34.87 6.27 -21.68
N HIS A 256 -34.31 5.08 -21.94
CA HIS A 256 -34.82 4.11 -22.91
C HIS A 256 -35.63 2.97 -22.28
N LYS A 257 -35.92 3.03 -20.98
CA LYS A 257 -36.66 2.00 -20.22
C LYS A 257 -36.08 0.58 -20.38
N LEU A 258 -34.75 0.47 -20.41
CA LEU A 258 -34.05 -0.80 -20.54
C LEU A 258 -34.18 -1.63 -19.25
N ALA A 259 -34.48 -2.92 -19.41
CA ALA A 259 -34.45 -3.88 -18.31
C ALA A 259 -33.04 -3.95 -17.68
N ARG A 260 -32.98 -4.27 -16.39
CA ARG A 260 -31.73 -4.32 -15.62
C ARG A 260 -30.67 -5.22 -16.25
N SER A 261 -31.04 -6.44 -16.63
CA SER A 261 -30.12 -7.40 -17.26
C SER A 261 -29.50 -6.86 -18.56
N LEU A 262 -30.25 -6.05 -19.31
CA LEU A 262 -29.74 -5.40 -20.52
C LEU A 262 -28.76 -4.26 -20.19
N ARG A 263 -29.00 -3.52 -19.10
CA ARG A 263 -28.06 -2.49 -18.60
C ARG A 263 -26.75 -3.11 -18.12
N GLU A 264 -26.82 -4.22 -17.40
CA GLU A 264 -25.64 -4.97 -16.92
C GLU A 264 -24.82 -5.52 -18.09
N ASN A 265 -25.47 -6.09 -19.10
CA ASN A 265 -24.79 -6.54 -20.32
C ASN A 265 -24.14 -5.37 -21.08
N LEU A 266 -24.84 -4.23 -21.21
CA LEU A 266 -24.30 -3.04 -21.85
C LEU A 266 -23.11 -2.47 -21.06
N LEU A 267 -23.18 -2.48 -19.73
CA LEU A 267 -22.07 -2.08 -18.87
C LEU A 267 -20.86 -2.99 -19.07
N SER A 268 -21.05 -4.32 -19.09
CA SER A 268 -19.97 -5.27 -19.35
C SER A 268 -19.29 -4.95 -20.68
N GLN A 269 -20.06 -4.76 -21.75
CA GLN A 269 -19.51 -4.41 -23.07
C GLN A 269 -18.73 -3.10 -23.07
N VAL A 270 -19.21 -2.10 -22.31
CA VAL A 270 -18.53 -0.80 -22.15
C VAL A 270 -17.23 -0.95 -21.36
N CYS A 271 -17.24 -1.73 -20.28
CA CYS A 271 -16.08 -1.94 -19.43
C CYS A 271 -15.02 -2.85 -20.07
N ASP A 272 -15.41 -3.70 -21.02
CA ASP A 272 -14.52 -4.53 -21.83
C ASP A 272 -13.77 -3.72 -22.91
N ASP A 273 -14.21 -2.47 -23.18
CA ASP A 273 -13.53 -1.59 -24.13
C ASP A 273 -12.18 -1.11 -23.57
N HIS A 274 -11.11 -1.31 -24.33
CA HIS A 274 -9.73 -0.99 -23.95
C HIS A 274 -9.50 0.49 -23.56
N TYR A 275 -10.34 1.38 -24.08
CA TYR A 275 -10.24 2.83 -23.86
C TYR A 275 -11.06 3.32 -22.67
N VAL A 276 -11.87 2.45 -22.07
CA VAL A 276 -12.73 2.78 -20.93
C VAL A 276 -12.08 2.30 -19.63
N THR A 277 -12.34 3.02 -18.54
CA THR A 277 -11.93 2.61 -17.20
C THR A 277 -13.16 2.62 -16.31
N CYS A 278 -13.66 1.43 -15.99
CA CYS A 278 -14.71 1.26 -15.00
C CYS A 278 -14.09 1.09 -13.62
N ARG A 279 -14.51 1.92 -12.68
CA ARG A 279 -14.15 1.81 -11.26
C ARG A 279 -15.24 1.12 -10.47
N ARG A 280 -16.50 1.24 -10.94
CA ARG A 280 -17.69 0.74 -10.26
C ARG A 280 -18.57 -0.07 -11.18
N LEU A 281 -19.19 -1.11 -10.60
CA LEU A 281 -20.14 -1.97 -11.30
C LEU A 281 -21.61 -1.63 -11.01
N ARG A 282 -21.88 -0.82 -9.99
CA ARG A 282 -23.23 -0.38 -9.61
C ARG A 282 -23.36 1.14 -9.71
N PRO A 283 -24.43 1.68 -10.30
CA PRO A 283 -24.60 3.12 -10.47
C PRO A 283 -24.95 3.80 -9.16
N ILE A 284 -24.60 5.08 -9.03
CA ILE A 284 -25.07 5.92 -7.91
C ILE A 284 -26.49 6.38 -8.23
N VAL A 285 -27.46 5.95 -7.43
CA VAL A 285 -28.87 6.37 -7.55
C VAL A 285 -29.17 7.63 -6.74
N PHE A 286 -28.39 7.89 -5.70
CA PHE A 286 -28.51 9.10 -4.88
C PHE A 286 -27.14 9.63 -4.47
N SER A 287 -26.97 10.95 -4.56
CA SER A 287 -25.77 11.64 -4.11
C SER A 287 -26.16 13.01 -3.53
N SER A 288 -25.72 13.32 -2.32
CA SER A 288 -26.03 14.60 -1.67
C SER A 288 -24.90 15.05 -0.73
N PRO A 289 -24.47 16.34 -0.78
CA PRO A 289 -23.56 16.88 0.21
C PRO A 289 -24.25 16.95 1.58
N ILE A 290 -23.58 16.46 2.62
CA ILE A 290 -24.07 16.49 3.99
C ILE A 290 -23.39 17.65 4.74
N GLU A 291 -24.20 18.54 5.30
CA GLU A 291 -23.76 19.69 6.08
C GLU A 291 -24.04 19.47 7.57
N ILE A 292 -23.12 19.89 8.45
CA ILE A 292 -23.35 19.99 9.90
C ILE A 292 -23.98 21.36 10.20
N ASP A 293 -24.65 21.49 11.35
CA ASP A 293 -25.30 22.70 11.89
C ASP A 293 -24.52 24.02 11.71
N ASN A 294 -23.20 23.99 11.56
CA ASN A 294 -22.35 25.15 11.28
C ASN A 294 -22.25 25.53 9.78
N GLY A 295 -23.04 24.91 8.89
CA GLY A 295 -23.01 25.11 7.43
C GLY A 295 -21.75 24.54 6.75
N THR A 296 -20.98 23.70 7.43
CA THR A 296 -19.77 23.08 6.87
C THR A 296 -20.13 21.73 6.25
N THR A 297 -19.82 21.55 4.97
CA THR A 297 -19.98 20.27 4.27
C THR A 297 -18.93 19.27 4.76
N VAL A 298 -19.39 18.14 5.31
CA VAL A 298 -18.51 17.08 5.84
C VAL A 298 -18.06 16.12 4.73
N GLY A 299 -18.92 15.93 3.73
CA GLY A 299 -18.68 15.04 2.61
C GLY A 299 -19.95 14.86 1.79
N VAL A 300 -19.89 13.94 0.83
CA VAL A 300 -21.02 13.58 -0.04
C VAL A 300 -21.47 12.16 0.28
N LEU A 301 -22.71 12.02 0.75
CA LEU A 301 -23.36 10.71 0.91
C LEU A 301 -23.78 10.23 -0.47
N SER A 302 -23.27 9.07 -0.89
CA SER A 302 -23.65 8.40 -2.13
C SER A 302 -24.23 7.02 -1.82
N ILE A 303 -25.32 6.68 -2.52
CA ILE A 303 -26.05 5.41 -2.40
C ILE A 303 -26.09 4.78 -3.79
N GLN A 304 -25.67 3.53 -3.89
CA GLN A 304 -25.68 2.75 -5.11
C GLN A 304 -27.04 2.06 -5.35
N GLU A 305 -27.31 1.64 -6.59
CA GLU A 305 -28.48 0.81 -6.90
C GLU A 305 -28.46 -0.48 -6.05
N ASP A 306 -29.60 -0.78 -5.43
CA ASP A 306 -29.82 -1.87 -4.46
C ASP A 306 -28.97 -1.81 -3.16
N GLU A 307 -28.27 -0.71 -2.89
CA GLU A 307 -27.60 -0.52 -1.62
C GLU A 307 -28.62 -0.10 -0.54
N GLU A 308 -28.60 -0.77 0.61
CA GLU A 308 -29.39 -0.37 1.77
C GLU A 308 -28.84 0.95 2.33
N LEU A 309 -29.73 1.89 2.64
CA LEU A 309 -29.33 3.21 3.14
C LEU A 309 -28.39 3.12 4.35
N VAL A 310 -28.64 2.18 5.26
CA VAL A 310 -27.80 1.98 6.45
C VAL A 310 -26.36 1.61 6.11
N ASP A 311 -26.11 0.89 5.01
CA ASP A 311 -24.75 0.54 4.59
C ASP A 311 -24.04 1.78 4.02
N ALA A 312 -24.76 2.52 3.17
CA ALA A 312 -24.24 3.75 2.58
C ALA A 312 -23.91 4.80 3.67
N VAL A 313 -24.79 4.95 4.67
CA VAL A 313 -24.58 5.87 5.80
C VAL A 313 -23.46 5.37 6.72
N HIS A 314 -23.35 4.07 6.97
CA HIS A 314 -22.24 3.51 7.76
C HIS A 314 -20.89 3.75 7.05
N ARG A 315 -20.81 3.47 5.75
CA ARG A 315 -19.64 3.78 4.90
C ARG A 315 -19.28 5.26 4.96
N PHE A 316 -20.28 6.15 4.83
CA PHE A 316 -20.08 7.59 4.93
C PHE A 316 -19.57 8.01 6.32
N THR A 317 -20.13 7.43 7.38
CA THR A 317 -19.75 7.72 8.77
C THR A 317 -18.30 7.37 9.06
N ARG A 318 -17.80 6.25 8.52
CA ARG A 318 -16.38 5.89 8.66
C ARG A 318 -15.43 6.90 8.02
N GLN A 319 -15.82 7.48 6.88
CA GLN A 319 -14.98 8.45 6.16
C GLN A 319 -15.00 9.85 6.79
N THR A 320 -16.09 10.19 7.48
CA THR A 320 -16.37 11.57 7.92
C THR A 320 -16.45 11.73 9.44
N ASN A 321 -16.44 10.62 10.18
CA ASN A 321 -16.53 10.55 11.65
C ASN A 321 -17.71 11.35 12.24
N ILE A 322 -18.87 11.28 11.59
CA ILE A 322 -20.09 11.97 12.05
C ILE A 322 -20.69 11.32 13.31
N ALA A 323 -21.40 12.11 14.11
CA ALA A 323 -22.06 11.63 15.33
C ALA A 323 -23.27 10.74 15.02
N ARG A 324 -23.54 9.77 15.91
CA ARG A 324 -24.68 8.84 15.82
C ARG A 324 -26.05 9.53 15.72
N GLY A 325 -26.18 10.73 16.29
CA GLY A 325 -27.39 11.54 16.14
C GLY A 325 -27.66 11.95 14.70
N LEU A 326 -26.62 12.36 13.95
CA LEU A 326 -26.74 12.72 12.54
C LEU A 326 -27.02 11.49 11.67
N GLN A 327 -26.41 10.34 11.98
CA GLN A 327 -26.70 9.06 11.32
C GLN A 327 -28.20 8.71 11.40
N ASN A 328 -28.81 8.85 12.58
CA ASN A 328 -30.25 8.59 12.75
C ASN A 328 -31.11 9.59 11.98
N SER A 329 -30.75 10.88 11.98
CA SER A 329 -31.46 11.91 11.21
C SER A 329 -31.42 11.65 9.70
N LEU A 330 -30.27 11.22 9.17
CA LEU A 330 -30.13 10.85 7.76
C LEU A 330 -31.00 9.66 7.40
N PHE A 331 -31.04 8.64 8.28
CA PHE A 331 -31.89 7.47 8.08
C PHE A 331 -33.37 7.84 8.01
N GLN A 332 -33.85 8.64 8.97
CA GLN A 332 -35.25 9.06 9.02
C GLN A 332 -35.64 9.96 7.83
N ALA A 333 -34.77 10.89 7.43
CA ALA A 333 -35.05 11.82 6.35
C ALA A 333 -35.14 11.14 4.97
N LEU A 334 -34.31 10.13 4.71
CA LEU A 334 -34.19 9.51 3.39
C LEU A 334 -35.10 8.29 3.20
N CYS A 335 -35.40 7.53 4.27
CA CYS A 335 -36.26 6.34 4.16
C CYS A 335 -37.75 6.63 3.97
N GLU A 336 -38.23 7.80 4.38
CA GLU A 336 -39.66 8.15 4.28
C GLU A 336 -40.01 8.93 2.99
N THR A 337 -39.01 9.48 2.30
CA THR A 337 -39.23 10.47 1.24
C THR A 337 -39.00 9.97 -0.18
N ARG A 338 -38.36 8.80 -0.37
CA ARG A 338 -37.96 8.33 -1.70
C ARG A 338 -38.17 6.83 -1.89
N GLU A 339 -38.92 6.46 -2.93
CA GLU A 339 -39.17 5.06 -3.31
C GLU A 339 -37.92 4.37 -3.91
N GLU A 340 -36.93 5.12 -4.35
CA GLU A 340 -35.71 4.63 -5.02
C GLU A 340 -34.60 4.19 -4.04
N ILE A 341 -34.73 4.49 -2.74
CA ILE A 341 -33.75 4.16 -1.70
C ILE A 341 -34.25 2.95 -0.91
N LEU A 342 -33.44 1.90 -0.81
CA LEU A 342 -33.77 0.72 0.00
C LEU A 342 -33.57 1.01 1.48
N CYS A 343 -34.61 0.75 2.26
CA CYS A 343 -34.66 0.90 3.71
C CYS A 343 -35.39 -0.28 4.36
N THR A 344 -34.88 -1.49 4.15
CA THR A 344 -35.53 -2.69 4.72
C THR A 344 -35.03 -3.03 6.13
N ARG A 345 -33.90 -2.43 6.56
CA ARG A 345 -33.28 -2.69 7.87
C ARG A 345 -32.66 -1.45 8.51
N GLY A 346 -32.52 -1.50 9.84
CA GLY A 346 -31.99 -0.40 10.66
C GLY A 346 -30.53 -0.54 11.09
N GLN A 347 -29.83 -1.59 10.68
CA GLN A 347 -28.42 -1.84 11.02
C GLN A 347 -27.64 -2.15 9.76
N ALA A 348 -26.42 -1.61 9.62
CA ALA A 348 -25.55 -1.88 8.48
C ALA A 348 -25.07 -3.34 8.45
N LEU A 349 -24.90 -3.92 7.27
CA LEU A 349 -24.40 -5.29 7.07
C LEU A 349 -22.89 -5.20 6.90
N LEU A 350 -22.15 -5.66 7.91
CA LEU A 350 -20.69 -5.57 7.92
C LEU A 350 -20.06 -6.74 7.16
N TRP A 351 -20.68 -7.92 7.24
CA TRP A 351 -20.13 -9.12 6.64
C TRP A 351 -21.21 -10.14 6.30
N SER A 352 -21.05 -10.80 5.15
CA SER A 352 -21.89 -11.91 4.72
C SER A 352 -21.03 -12.99 4.05
N THR A 353 -21.18 -14.25 4.46
CA THR A 353 -20.55 -15.37 3.76
C THR A 353 -21.43 -16.60 3.73
N PRO A 354 -21.39 -17.37 2.64
CA PRO A 354 -21.97 -18.71 2.61
C PRO A 354 -21.10 -19.67 3.44
N VAL A 355 -21.73 -20.42 4.34
CA VAL A 355 -21.10 -21.50 5.09
C VAL A 355 -21.53 -22.82 4.45
N SER A 356 -20.57 -23.61 4.00
CA SER A 356 -20.82 -24.92 3.41
C SER A 356 -20.45 -26.06 4.36
N ASN A 357 -21.12 -27.20 4.21
CA ASN A 357 -20.74 -28.44 4.89
C ASN A 357 -19.50 -29.09 4.23
N SER A 358 -19.03 -30.20 4.82
CA SER A 358 -17.88 -30.97 4.30
C SER A 358 -18.04 -31.50 2.87
N SER A 359 -19.28 -31.58 2.36
CA SER A 359 -19.60 -31.96 0.97
C SER A 359 -19.70 -30.78 0.00
N GLY A 360 -19.50 -29.54 0.47
CA GLY A 360 -19.56 -28.33 -0.36
C GLY A 360 -20.96 -27.75 -0.53
N GLU A 361 -22.00 -28.36 0.04
CA GLU A 361 -23.37 -27.85 0.03
C GLU A 361 -23.50 -26.66 1.00
N ILE A 362 -24.09 -25.56 0.52
CA ILE A 362 -24.27 -24.34 1.30
C ILE A 362 -25.36 -24.58 2.35
N LEU A 363 -24.97 -24.56 3.63
CA LEU A 363 -25.87 -24.70 4.78
C LEU A 363 -26.70 -23.42 5.00
N GLY A 364 -26.11 -22.26 4.70
CA GLY A 364 -26.74 -20.95 4.87
C GLY A 364 -25.74 -19.81 4.77
N TYR A 365 -26.19 -18.59 5.05
CA TYR A 365 -25.35 -17.40 5.07
C TYR A 365 -25.22 -16.87 6.50
N VAL A 366 -23.99 -16.59 6.92
CA VAL A 366 -23.71 -15.88 8.17
C VAL A 366 -23.66 -14.38 7.87
N ASN A 367 -24.64 -13.64 8.38
CA ASN A 367 -24.74 -12.20 8.24
C ASN A 367 -24.43 -11.53 9.58
N ILE A 368 -23.44 -10.65 9.61
CA ILE A 368 -23.02 -9.92 10.81
C ILE A 368 -23.35 -8.45 10.59
N PHE A 369 -24.25 -7.93 11.45
CA PHE A 369 -24.70 -6.54 11.40
C PHE A 369 -23.93 -5.65 12.39
N GLU A 370 -23.99 -4.34 12.16
CA GLU A 370 -23.40 -3.33 13.02
C GLU A 370 -23.85 -3.48 14.49
N GLY A 371 -22.88 -3.54 15.40
CA GLY A 371 -23.11 -3.69 16.84
C GLY A 371 -23.34 -5.12 17.31
N GLN A 372 -23.35 -6.11 16.42
CA GLN A 372 -23.37 -7.52 16.81
C GLN A 372 -21.97 -8.05 17.06
N GLU A 373 -21.83 -8.91 18.07
CA GLU A 373 -20.60 -9.67 18.25
C GLU A 373 -20.58 -10.88 17.31
N PRO A 374 -19.53 -11.06 16.48
CA PRO A 374 -19.40 -12.21 15.59
C PRO A 374 -19.53 -13.57 16.28
N ALA A 375 -19.00 -13.71 17.50
CA ALA A 375 -19.12 -14.95 18.28
C ALA A 375 -20.57 -15.34 18.60
N ASP A 376 -21.46 -14.38 18.87
CA ASP A 376 -22.87 -14.70 19.13
C ASP A 376 -23.56 -15.22 17.87
N VAL A 377 -23.35 -14.51 16.76
CA VAL A 377 -23.96 -14.85 15.46
C VAL A 377 -23.50 -16.23 15.01
N ILE A 378 -22.22 -16.54 15.16
CA ILE A 378 -21.66 -17.84 14.74
C ILE A 378 -22.15 -18.97 15.65
N TYR A 379 -22.24 -18.76 16.96
CA TYR A 379 -22.76 -19.79 17.86
C TYR A 379 -24.24 -20.05 17.59
N GLN A 380 -25.03 -19.00 17.35
CA GLN A 380 -26.43 -19.14 16.95
C GLN A 380 -26.56 -19.90 15.62
N PHE A 381 -25.75 -19.57 14.62
CA PHE A 381 -25.72 -20.28 13.34
C PHE A 381 -25.30 -21.75 13.52
N ALA A 382 -24.29 -22.00 14.38
CA ALA A 382 -23.81 -23.34 14.66
C ALA A 382 -24.87 -24.21 15.34
N ASP A 383 -25.63 -23.66 16.27
CA ASP A 383 -26.73 -24.36 16.93
C ASP A 383 -27.88 -24.64 15.95
N GLN A 384 -28.26 -23.65 15.13
CA GLN A 384 -29.31 -23.80 14.11
C GLN A 384 -28.98 -24.89 13.06
N HIS A 385 -27.72 -25.02 12.67
CA HIS A 385 -27.27 -25.94 11.63
C HIS A 385 -26.54 -27.17 12.17
N ASN A 386 -26.54 -27.41 13.49
CA ASN A 386 -25.83 -28.50 14.17
C ASN A 386 -24.35 -28.64 13.75
N LEU A 387 -23.65 -27.51 13.62
CA LEU A 387 -22.23 -27.51 13.28
C LEU A 387 -21.40 -28.09 14.43
N ALA A 388 -20.41 -28.93 14.10
CA ALA A 388 -19.50 -29.46 15.09
C ALA A 388 -18.70 -28.32 15.76
N PRO A 389 -18.38 -28.43 17.07
CA PRO A 389 -17.63 -27.38 17.79
C PRO A 389 -16.34 -26.97 17.09
N ARG A 390 -15.63 -27.94 16.48
CA ARG A 390 -14.41 -27.69 15.71
C ARG A 390 -14.65 -26.80 14.49
N ASP A 391 -15.71 -27.05 13.74
CA ASP A 391 -16.00 -26.31 12.50
C ASP A 391 -16.49 -24.89 12.81
N ARG A 392 -17.27 -24.75 13.90
CA ARG A 392 -17.66 -23.46 14.47
C ARG A 392 -16.43 -22.62 14.85
N ASP A 393 -15.47 -23.21 15.57
CA ASP A 393 -14.27 -22.48 16.01
C ASP A 393 -13.38 -22.09 14.82
N VAL A 394 -13.31 -22.93 13.78
CA VAL A 394 -12.63 -22.61 12.52
C VAL A 394 -13.32 -21.44 11.80
N LEU A 395 -14.65 -21.45 11.73
CA LEU A 395 -15.43 -20.37 11.12
C LEU A 395 -15.22 -19.04 11.87
N LEU A 396 -15.28 -19.06 13.20
CA LEU A 396 -15.02 -17.88 14.04
C LEU A 396 -13.58 -17.38 13.90
N ASN A 397 -12.59 -18.27 13.86
CA ASN A 397 -11.19 -17.85 13.69
C ASN A 397 -10.91 -17.29 12.30
N LYS A 398 -11.50 -17.87 11.24
CA LYS A 398 -11.41 -17.33 9.88
C LYS A 398 -11.98 -15.91 9.81
N LEU A 399 -13.06 -15.66 10.55
CA LEU A 399 -13.74 -14.38 10.62
C LEU A 399 -12.98 -13.31 11.40
N CYS A 400 -12.40 -13.71 12.53
CA CYS A 400 -11.79 -12.80 13.50
C CYS A 400 -10.26 -12.66 13.35
N ASN A 401 -9.58 -13.53 12.60
CA ASN A 401 -8.15 -13.44 12.23
C ASN A 401 -7.97 -13.72 10.73
N PRO A 402 -8.34 -12.78 9.84
CA PRO A 402 -8.19 -12.96 8.39
C PRO A 402 -6.72 -13.13 7.95
N SER A 403 -5.75 -12.70 8.77
CA SER A 403 -4.31 -12.72 8.49
C SER A 403 -3.69 -14.13 8.36
N GLN A 404 -4.35 -15.20 8.84
CA GLN A 404 -3.89 -16.59 8.66
C GLN A 404 -4.43 -17.26 7.38
N SER A 405 -5.31 -16.58 6.64
CA SER A 405 -5.92 -17.06 5.39
C SER A 405 -5.30 -16.33 4.20
N THR A 406 -4.01 -16.54 3.93
CA THR A 406 -3.41 -16.07 2.67
C THR A 406 -3.80 -16.97 1.50
N SER A 407 -3.87 -16.34 0.32
CA SER A 407 -4.15 -16.90 -1.01
C SER A 407 -5.60 -17.25 -1.30
N ASN A 408 -6.40 -16.23 -1.58
CA ASN A 408 -7.17 -16.10 -2.82
C ASN A 408 -7.84 -14.73 -2.79
N LYS A 409 -7.14 -13.73 -3.34
CA LYS A 409 -7.81 -12.49 -3.79
C LYS A 409 -8.64 -12.91 -4.99
N GLU A 410 -9.89 -13.31 -4.76
CA GLU A 410 -10.89 -13.28 -5.80
C GLU A 410 -11.12 -11.79 -6.12
N GLU A 411 -10.54 -11.36 -7.24
CA GLU A 411 -10.82 -10.09 -7.89
C GLU A 411 -12.29 -10.10 -8.31
N GLY A 412 -13.15 -9.41 -7.56
CA GLY A 412 -14.57 -9.30 -7.91
C GLY A 412 -15.47 -8.58 -6.90
N ASP A 413 -15.18 -8.65 -5.60
CA ASP A 413 -16.01 -7.96 -4.60
C ASP A 413 -15.46 -6.55 -4.32
N GLU A 414 -16.15 -5.54 -4.85
CA GLU A 414 -15.85 -4.10 -4.79
C GLU A 414 -15.96 -3.47 -3.38
N PHE A 415 -16.04 -4.28 -2.34
CA PHE A 415 -16.04 -3.83 -0.94
C PHE A 415 -14.85 -4.48 -0.25
N GLU A 416 -13.88 -3.66 0.19
CA GLU A 416 -12.91 -4.09 1.20
C GLU A 416 -13.71 -4.62 2.39
N LYS A 417 -13.82 -5.97 2.51
CA LYS A 417 -14.53 -6.62 3.60
C LYS A 417 -13.89 -6.12 4.90
N GLU A 418 -14.68 -5.38 5.68
CA GLU A 418 -14.19 -4.72 6.88
C GLU A 418 -13.61 -5.76 7.85
N PRO A 419 -12.43 -5.53 8.45
CA PRO A 419 -11.96 -6.39 9.52
C PRO A 419 -12.95 -6.31 10.68
N LEU A 420 -13.71 -7.39 10.87
CA LEU A 420 -14.65 -7.49 11.96
C LEU A 420 -13.89 -7.37 13.28
N THR A 421 -14.36 -6.48 14.15
CA THR A 421 -13.84 -6.41 15.51
C THR A 421 -14.52 -7.50 16.33
N CYS A 422 -13.81 -8.60 16.58
CA CYS A 422 -14.28 -9.63 17.49
C CYS A 422 -13.76 -9.35 18.89
N LEU A 423 -14.68 -9.07 19.81
CA LEU A 423 -14.34 -8.80 21.20
C LEU A 423 -14.23 -10.10 22.02
N ARG A 424 -14.87 -11.20 21.58
CA ARG A 424 -14.89 -12.48 22.30
C ARG A 424 -14.89 -13.70 21.37
N TYR A 425 -14.64 -14.87 21.97
CA TYR A 425 -14.56 -16.16 21.26
C TYR A 425 -15.80 -17.05 21.45
N ALA A 426 -16.71 -16.64 22.32
CA ALA A 426 -17.92 -17.38 22.63
C ALA A 426 -18.97 -16.45 23.27
N PRO A 427 -20.26 -16.83 23.23
CA PRO A 427 -21.38 -16.18 23.92
C PRO A 427 -21.14 -16.02 25.44
N ILE A 428 -21.80 -15.04 26.09
CA ILE A 428 -21.73 -14.86 27.53
C ILE A 428 -22.78 -15.77 28.13
N VAL A 429 -22.38 -16.62 29.07
CA VAL A 429 -23.31 -17.55 29.76
C VAL A 429 -23.60 -17.13 31.19
N PHE A 430 -22.70 -16.34 31.79
CA PHE A 430 -22.89 -15.80 33.13
C PHE A 430 -22.23 -14.44 33.27
N GLN A 431 -22.87 -13.54 34.02
CA GLN A 431 -22.41 -12.18 34.21
C GLN A 431 -22.65 -11.75 35.66
N VAL A 432 -21.63 -11.18 36.32
CA VAL A 432 -21.75 -10.72 37.70
C VAL A 432 -20.96 -9.42 37.93
N PRO A 433 -21.53 -8.41 38.61
CA PRO A 433 -20.77 -7.23 39.02
C PRO A 433 -19.76 -7.61 40.11
N VAL A 434 -18.52 -7.16 39.97
CA VAL A 434 -17.45 -7.37 40.95
C VAL A 434 -17.05 -6.04 41.57
N ALA A 435 -16.94 -6.01 42.89
CA ALA A 435 -16.45 -4.87 43.66
C ALA A 435 -15.12 -5.20 44.34
N SER A 436 -14.28 -4.18 44.53
CA SER A 436 -13.07 -4.26 45.33
C SER A 436 -13.41 -4.46 46.80
N GLN A 437 -12.46 -4.95 47.60
CA GLN A 437 -12.57 -5.01 49.06
C GLN A 437 -12.88 -3.64 49.70
N ASN A 438 -12.53 -2.54 49.01
CA ASN A 438 -12.82 -1.17 49.44
C ASN A 438 -14.24 -0.68 49.07
N GLY A 439 -15.09 -1.54 48.49
CA GLY A 439 -16.47 -1.23 48.09
C GLY A 439 -16.61 -0.48 46.76
N SER A 440 -15.51 -0.18 46.06
CA SER A 440 -15.55 0.40 44.71
C SER A 440 -15.93 -0.66 43.68
N GLN A 441 -16.86 -0.34 42.79
CA GLN A 441 -17.23 -1.23 41.69
C GLN A 441 -16.05 -1.35 40.70
N LEU A 442 -15.49 -2.54 40.57
CA LEU A 442 -14.37 -2.82 39.66
C LEU A 442 -14.87 -2.98 38.22
N GLY A 443 -16.06 -3.58 38.06
CA GLY A 443 -16.67 -3.78 36.76
C GLY A 443 -17.61 -4.97 36.77
N ILE A 444 -17.82 -5.54 35.59
CA ILE A 444 -18.65 -6.72 35.39
C ILE A 444 -17.72 -7.84 34.89
N LEU A 445 -17.80 -8.99 35.55
CA LEU A 445 -17.16 -10.23 35.15
C LEU A 445 -18.07 -10.99 34.19
N ASP A 446 -17.57 -11.25 32.99
CA ASP A 446 -18.24 -12.04 31.96
C ASP A 446 -17.59 -13.43 31.86
N VAL A 447 -18.38 -14.48 32.06
CA VAL A 447 -18.00 -15.87 31.82
C VAL A 447 -18.57 -16.32 30.48
N LEU A 448 -17.70 -16.81 29.59
CA LEU A 448 -18.07 -17.20 28.24
C LEU A 448 -18.52 -18.67 28.16
N ALA A 449 -19.21 -19.05 27.08
CA ALA A 449 -19.63 -20.43 26.86
C ALA A 449 -18.40 -21.36 26.70
N ASN A 450 -18.42 -22.51 27.39
CA ASN A 450 -17.29 -23.46 27.51
C ASN A 450 -16.05 -22.90 28.23
N GLU A 451 -16.18 -21.75 28.89
CA GLU A 451 -15.15 -21.20 29.76
C GLU A 451 -15.44 -21.54 31.21
N GLU A 452 -14.39 -21.88 31.97
CA GLU A 452 -14.51 -22.08 33.41
C GLU A 452 -14.46 -20.74 34.15
N PRO A 453 -15.20 -20.55 35.26
CA PRO A 453 -15.14 -19.31 36.03
C PRO A 453 -13.73 -18.87 36.43
N ALA A 454 -12.81 -19.80 36.69
CA ALA A 454 -11.41 -19.51 36.97
C ALA A 454 -10.72 -18.74 35.82
N ASP A 455 -11.01 -19.08 34.56
CA ASP A 455 -10.43 -18.44 33.37
C ASP A 455 -10.97 -17.02 33.18
N ALA A 456 -12.27 -16.85 33.41
CA ALA A 456 -12.93 -15.55 33.37
C ALA A 456 -12.37 -14.61 34.44
N VAL A 457 -12.18 -15.12 35.66
CA VAL A 457 -11.60 -14.36 36.78
C VAL A 457 -10.13 -14.05 36.54
N ALA A 458 -9.36 -14.95 35.95
CA ALA A 458 -7.96 -14.67 35.56
C ALA A 458 -7.90 -13.50 34.56
N ARG A 459 -8.75 -13.52 33.51
CA ARG A 459 -8.87 -12.42 32.53
C ARG A 459 -9.27 -11.10 33.20
N PHE A 460 -10.33 -11.12 34.02
CA PHE A 460 -10.83 -9.93 34.71
C PHE A 460 -9.80 -9.39 35.71
N GLY A 461 -9.22 -10.26 36.52
CA GLY A 461 -8.24 -9.90 37.53
C GLY A 461 -6.98 -9.27 36.93
N ASN A 462 -6.49 -9.77 35.80
CA ASN A 462 -5.35 -9.14 35.11
C ASN A 462 -5.69 -7.78 34.52
N LYS A 463 -6.91 -7.59 34.00
CA LYS A 463 -7.39 -6.27 33.53
C LYS A 463 -7.45 -5.24 34.67
N HIS A 464 -7.77 -5.68 35.88
CA HIS A 464 -7.94 -4.82 37.06
C HIS A 464 -6.75 -4.87 38.05
N ASN A 465 -5.62 -5.51 37.68
CA ASN A 465 -4.43 -5.70 38.51
C ASN A 465 -4.72 -6.31 39.91
N LEU A 466 -5.63 -7.28 39.96
CA LEU A 466 -5.98 -7.97 41.21
C LEU A 466 -4.89 -8.94 41.65
N GLY A 467 -4.68 -9.01 42.97
CA GLY A 467 -3.76 -9.96 43.59
C GLY A 467 -4.27 -11.41 43.50
N PRO A 468 -3.39 -12.41 43.71
CA PRO A 468 -3.77 -13.82 43.66
C PRO A 468 -4.87 -14.17 44.68
N GLU A 469 -4.80 -13.63 45.90
CA GLU A 469 -5.82 -13.87 46.94
C GLU A 469 -7.19 -13.30 46.56
N GLU A 470 -7.23 -12.10 45.97
CA GLU A 470 -8.47 -11.49 45.50
C GLU A 470 -9.11 -12.32 44.37
N LYS A 471 -8.31 -12.80 43.42
CA LYS A 471 -8.78 -13.67 42.35
C LYS A 471 -9.36 -14.98 42.90
N THR A 472 -8.67 -15.66 43.82
CA THR A 472 -9.19 -16.91 44.44
C THR A 472 -10.52 -16.70 45.15
N SER A 473 -10.68 -15.57 45.85
CA SER A 473 -11.94 -15.20 46.50
C SER A 473 -13.07 -15.02 45.48
N ILE A 474 -12.81 -14.31 44.37
CA ILE A 474 -13.80 -14.11 43.29
C ILE A 474 -14.16 -15.45 42.62
N VAL A 475 -13.18 -16.32 42.31
CA VAL A 475 -13.46 -17.65 41.74
C VAL A 475 -14.42 -18.42 42.63
N THR A 476 -14.14 -18.50 43.94
CA THR A 476 -14.99 -19.20 44.90
C THR A 476 -16.42 -18.66 44.91
N GLY A 477 -16.57 -17.33 44.91
CA GLY A 477 -17.88 -16.68 44.88
C GLY A 477 -18.66 -16.94 43.60
N VAL A 478 -18.01 -16.85 42.44
CA VAL A 478 -18.64 -17.10 41.14
C VAL A 478 -19.06 -18.56 41.00
N CYS A 479 -18.22 -19.50 41.44
CA CYS A 479 -18.52 -20.93 41.41
C CYS A 479 -19.75 -21.30 42.25
N GLN A 480 -19.95 -20.64 43.39
CA GLN A 480 -21.13 -20.88 44.23
C GLN A 480 -22.43 -20.34 43.63
N VAL A 481 -22.36 -19.21 42.92
CA VAL A 481 -23.55 -18.49 42.44
C VAL A 481 -23.94 -18.86 41.01
N SER A 482 -22.98 -19.22 40.15
CA SER A 482 -23.21 -19.44 38.72
C SER A 482 -23.82 -20.80 38.38
N GLY A 483 -23.64 -21.81 39.23
CA GLY A 483 -24.00 -23.19 38.92
C GLY A 483 -23.18 -23.82 37.78
N LEU A 484 -22.09 -23.16 37.36
CA LEU A 484 -21.16 -23.66 36.36
C LEU A 484 -20.16 -24.64 37.00
N GLU A 485 -19.62 -25.55 36.19
CA GLU A 485 -18.58 -26.47 36.65
C GLU A 485 -17.31 -25.69 36.99
N CYS A 486 -16.85 -25.85 38.24
CA CYS A 486 -15.59 -25.31 38.72
C CYS A 486 -14.71 -26.44 39.23
N THR A 487 -13.61 -26.65 38.54
CA THR A 487 -12.62 -27.71 38.75
C THR A 487 -11.25 -27.16 39.15
N ARG A 488 -10.94 -25.90 38.83
CA ARG A 488 -9.63 -25.26 39.01
C ARG A 488 -9.71 -23.98 39.83
N ASP A 489 -8.67 -23.76 40.63
CA ASP A 489 -8.46 -22.50 41.38
C ASP A 489 -7.67 -21.47 40.56
N VAL A 490 -6.96 -21.92 39.52
CA VAL A 490 -6.13 -21.07 38.65
C VAL A 490 -6.65 -21.13 37.22
N GLY A 491 -6.97 -19.96 36.68
CA GLY A 491 -7.46 -19.82 35.31
C GLY A 491 -6.36 -20.00 34.26
N ILE A 492 -6.75 -20.49 33.08
CA ILE A 492 -5.98 -20.50 31.85
C ILE A 492 -6.29 -19.17 31.15
N LEU A 493 -5.27 -18.32 31.02
CA LEU A 493 -5.40 -17.06 30.28
C LEU A 493 -5.49 -17.32 28.78
N TYR A 494 -4.66 -18.25 28.31
CA TYR A 494 -4.50 -18.54 26.90
C TYR A 494 -4.15 -20.00 26.69
N GLU A 495 -4.69 -20.60 25.62
CA GLU A 495 -4.29 -21.93 25.17
C GLU A 495 -3.77 -21.77 23.74
N ALA A 496 -2.45 -21.88 23.57
CA ALA A 496 -1.84 -21.74 22.26
C ALA A 496 -1.88 -23.06 21.51
N LEU A 497 -2.10 -23.00 20.20
CA LEU A 497 -2.03 -24.16 19.32
C LEU A 497 -0.68 -24.18 18.59
N PHE A 498 0.23 -25.04 19.03
CA PHE A 498 1.51 -25.22 18.35
C PHE A 498 1.34 -26.21 17.19
N THR A 499 1.74 -25.81 15.98
CA THR A 499 1.71 -26.67 14.79
C THR A 499 3.13 -27.09 14.43
N PHE A 500 3.38 -28.40 14.43
CA PHE A 500 4.65 -28.98 14.02
C PHE A 500 4.80 -28.93 12.49
N SER A 501 6.04 -29.07 12.00
CA SER A 501 6.35 -29.12 10.58
C SER A 501 5.68 -30.28 9.83
N ASP A 502 5.29 -31.34 10.54
CA ASP A 502 4.53 -32.50 10.03
C ASP A 502 3.01 -32.29 10.02
N GLY A 503 2.52 -31.11 10.43
CA GLY A 503 1.11 -30.77 10.48
C GLY A 503 0.37 -31.22 11.74
N ARG A 504 1.02 -31.95 12.67
CA ARG A 504 0.44 -32.25 13.98
C ARG A 504 0.24 -30.96 14.78
N ARG A 505 -0.79 -30.94 15.62
CA ARG A 505 -1.13 -29.79 16.46
C ARG A 505 -1.25 -30.20 17.92
N GLU A 506 -0.57 -29.48 18.79
CA GLU A 506 -0.64 -29.65 20.25
C GLU A 506 -1.12 -28.36 20.92
N ARG A 507 -1.84 -28.51 22.02
CA ARG A 507 -2.34 -27.39 22.83
C ARG A 507 -1.41 -27.16 24.02
N LEU A 508 -1.07 -25.90 24.25
CA LEU A 508 -0.25 -25.47 25.38
C LEU A 508 -1.02 -24.43 26.22
N PRO A 509 -1.49 -24.79 27.42
CA PRO A 509 -2.17 -23.86 28.31
C PRO A 509 -1.16 -22.95 29.02
N PHE A 510 -1.52 -21.67 29.13
CA PHE A 510 -0.81 -20.63 29.87
C PHE A 510 -1.68 -20.22 31.06
N TYR A 511 -1.22 -20.59 32.25
CA TYR A 511 -1.95 -20.32 33.48
C TYR A 511 -1.69 -18.91 33.99
N ASP A 512 -2.65 -18.37 34.74
CA ASP A 512 -2.52 -17.09 35.41
C ASP A 512 -1.32 -17.08 36.37
N GLY A 513 -0.58 -15.98 36.37
CA GLY A 513 0.66 -15.81 37.15
C GLY A 513 1.93 -16.43 36.54
N GLN A 514 1.84 -17.23 35.48
CA GLN A 514 3.03 -17.72 34.76
C GLN A 514 3.52 -16.71 33.72
N ASP A 515 4.84 -16.61 33.54
CA ASP A 515 5.41 -15.88 32.40
C ASP A 515 5.44 -16.78 31.16
N SER A 516 4.92 -16.28 30.06
CA SER A 516 4.75 -17.03 28.81
C SER A 516 6.08 -17.53 28.25
N THR A 517 7.15 -16.78 28.49
CA THR A 517 8.50 -17.12 28.03
C THR A 517 9.04 -18.35 28.74
N ASP A 518 8.77 -18.49 30.04
CA ASP A 518 9.19 -19.68 30.81
C ASP A 518 8.41 -20.92 30.37
N VAL A 519 7.09 -20.79 30.17
CA VAL A 519 6.21 -21.88 29.73
C VAL A 519 6.67 -22.41 28.36
N ILE A 520 6.97 -21.51 27.43
CA ILE A 520 7.46 -21.86 26.09
C ILE A 520 8.87 -22.45 26.15
N TYR A 521 9.72 -21.99 27.07
CA TYR A 521 11.03 -22.57 27.27
C TYR A 521 10.96 -24.03 27.71
N GLU A 522 10.20 -24.33 28.77
CA GLU A 522 10.03 -25.69 29.29
C GLU A 522 9.36 -26.60 28.25
N TYR A 523 8.32 -26.11 27.56
CA TYR A 523 7.71 -26.84 26.45
C TYR A 523 8.70 -27.12 25.31
N GLY A 524 9.52 -26.12 24.98
CA GLY A 524 10.57 -26.23 23.98
C GLY A 524 11.63 -27.27 24.33
N LEU A 525 12.04 -27.36 25.60
CA LEU A 525 12.94 -28.42 26.06
C LEU A 525 12.30 -29.80 25.94
N MET A 526 11.03 -29.95 26.33
CA MET A 526 10.30 -31.22 26.23
C MET A 526 10.08 -31.69 24.78
N ARG A 527 10.00 -30.77 23.82
CA ARG A 527 9.79 -31.06 22.40
C ARG A 527 11.04 -30.87 21.53
N ASN A 528 12.19 -30.59 22.16
CA ASN A 528 13.46 -30.32 21.51
C ASN A 528 13.39 -29.22 20.42
N LEU A 529 12.66 -28.15 20.71
CA LEU A 529 12.52 -26.99 19.83
C LEU A 529 13.81 -26.16 19.80
N THR A 530 14.16 -25.69 18.61
CA THR A 530 15.27 -24.74 18.43
C THR A 530 14.96 -23.39 19.08
N LEU A 531 15.99 -22.58 19.34
CA LEU A 531 15.82 -21.21 19.84
C LEU A 531 14.90 -20.38 18.94
N ARG A 532 15.04 -20.51 17.61
CA ARG A 532 14.23 -19.78 16.63
C ARG A 532 12.76 -20.18 16.68
N GLU A 533 12.47 -21.48 16.80
CA GLU A 533 11.10 -21.97 16.94
C GLU A 533 10.46 -21.47 18.24
N ARG A 534 11.20 -21.48 19.35
CA ARG A 534 10.73 -20.91 20.63
C ARG A 534 10.44 -19.41 20.52
N GLN A 535 11.33 -18.64 19.91
CA GLN A 535 11.16 -17.20 19.73
C GLN A 535 9.96 -16.87 18.84
N LYS A 536 9.83 -17.54 17.70
CA LYS A 536 8.68 -17.37 16.82
C LYS A 536 7.37 -17.70 17.54
N PHE A 537 7.35 -18.81 18.27
CA PHE A 537 6.17 -19.21 19.03
C PHE A 537 5.82 -18.18 20.13
N LEU A 538 6.82 -17.65 20.84
CA LEU A 538 6.62 -16.59 21.82
C LEU A 538 6.06 -15.31 21.19
N ILE A 539 6.59 -14.89 20.05
CA ILE A 539 6.09 -13.72 19.29
C ILE A 539 4.62 -13.93 18.90
N ASP A 540 4.26 -15.11 18.39
CA ASP A 540 2.88 -15.44 18.00
C ASP A 540 1.94 -15.42 19.21
N VAL A 541 2.39 -15.95 20.35
CA VAL A 541 1.63 -15.99 21.61
C VAL A 541 1.43 -14.59 22.18
N CYS A 542 2.48 -13.77 22.23
CA CYS A 542 2.45 -12.46 22.89
C CYS A 542 1.81 -11.36 22.04
N ASN A 543 1.72 -11.55 20.71
CA ASN A 543 1.06 -10.62 19.81
C ASN A 543 -0.38 -11.03 19.43
N GLU A 544 -0.95 -12.08 20.04
CA GLU A 544 -2.34 -12.45 19.79
C GLU A 544 -3.28 -11.33 20.30
N PRO A 545 -3.97 -10.59 19.42
CA PRO A 545 -4.66 -9.34 19.78
C PRO A 545 -5.81 -9.54 20.78
N ARG A 546 -6.39 -10.74 20.83
CA ARG A 546 -7.58 -11.04 21.63
C ARG A 546 -7.26 -11.47 23.07
N LYS A 547 -5.99 -11.76 23.40
CA LYS A 547 -5.58 -12.21 24.74
C LYS A 547 -4.19 -11.65 25.08
N ARG A 548 -4.02 -11.13 26.30
CA ARG A 548 -2.71 -10.70 26.80
C ARG A 548 -2.17 -11.73 27.78
N PRO A 549 -1.55 -12.83 27.31
CA PRO A 549 -0.79 -13.67 28.20
C PRO A 549 0.36 -12.83 28.80
N ASN A 550 0.85 -13.22 29.98
CA ASN A 550 1.85 -12.43 30.68
C ASN A 550 3.20 -12.58 29.97
N CYS A 551 3.57 -11.58 29.17
CA CYS A 551 4.80 -11.56 28.37
C CYS A 551 5.71 -10.44 28.87
N THR A 552 6.25 -10.59 30.08
CA THR A 552 7.01 -9.50 30.72
C THR A 552 8.42 -9.35 30.15
N ARG A 553 8.98 -10.45 29.61
CA ARG A 553 10.36 -10.54 29.15
C ARG A 553 10.49 -11.50 27.97
N ALA A 554 11.52 -11.32 27.16
CA ALA A 554 11.83 -12.23 26.06
C ALA A 554 12.77 -13.38 26.43
N GLU A 555 13.59 -13.20 27.48
CA GLU A 555 14.54 -14.21 27.96
C GLU A 555 13.92 -15.07 29.08
N PRO A 556 13.89 -16.41 28.95
CA PRO A 556 13.34 -17.27 29.98
C PRO A 556 14.20 -17.25 31.23
N MET A 557 13.54 -17.38 32.38
CA MET A 557 14.19 -17.49 33.67
C MET A 557 14.61 -18.93 33.90
N LEU A 558 15.92 -19.16 33.98
CA LEU A 558 16.49 -20.48 34.18
C LEU A 558 16.52 -20.84 35.67
N LEU A 559 16.80 -19.87 36.52
CA LEU A 559 16.94 -20.08 37.96
C LEU A 559 16.46 -18.86 38.73
N ASN A 560 15.73 -19.10 39.83
CA ASN A 560 15.27 -18.07 40.76
C ASN A 560 15.53 -18.55 42.18
N ILE A 561 16.44 -17.88 42.89
CA ILE A 561 16.82 -18.24 44.26
C ILE A 561 16.47 -17.08 45.19
N PRO A 562 15.49 -17.25 46.11
CA PRO A 562 15.23 -16.25 47.13
C PRO A 562 16.34 -16.27 48.19
N VAL A 563 17.00 -15.12 48.38
CA VAL A 563 18.06 -14.94 49.37
C VAL A 563 17.49 -14.21 50.58
N TRP A 564 17.67 -14.81 51.75
CA TRP A 564 17.15 -14.32 53.02
C TRP A 564 18.30 -13.86 53.91
N GLU A 565 18.14 -12.71 54.56
CA GLU A 565 19.06 -12.23 55.60
C GLU A 565 18.77 -12.91 56.94
N SER A 566 17.49 -13.13 57.23
CA SER A 566 17.00 -13.81 58.43
C SER A 566 15.75 -14.64 58.10
N ALA A 567 15.23 -15.41 59.06
CA ALA A 567 14.03 -16.22 58.88
C ALA A 567 12.78 -15.42 58.44
N THR A 568 12.77 -14.10 58.68
CA THR A 568 11.63 -13.22 58.37
C THR A 568 11.95 -12.15 57.35
N THR A 569 13.24 -11.88 57.07
CA THR A 569 13.66 -10.77 56.21
C THR A 569 14.26 -11.30 54.91
N LYS A 570 13.52 -11.16 53.81
CA LYS A 570 13.99 -11.44 52.46
C LYS A 570 14.89 -10.30 51.98
N LEU A 571 16.10 -10.63 51.55
CA LEU A 571 17.06 -9.66 51.06
C LEU A 571 16.84 -9.35 49.58
N GLY A 572 16.51 -10.38 48.78
CA GLY A 572 16.19 -10.26 47.37
C GLY A 572 16.11 -11.61 46.66
N ASP A 573 15.97 -11.59 45.35
CA ASP A 573 15.97 -12.77 44.49
C ASP A 573 17.17 -12.73 43.54
N VAL A 574 17.88 -13.85 43.42
CA VAL A 574 18.89 -14.06 42.38
C VAL A 574 18.19 -14.73 41.20
N GLN A 575 17.94 -13.93 40.15
CA GLN A 575 17.25 -14.36 38.93
C GLN A 575 18.25 -14.44 37.79
N ILE A 576 18.38 -15.62 37.18
CA ILE A 576 19.30 -15.86 36.06
C ILE A 576 18.48 -16.17 34.80
N LEU A 577 18.67 -15.33 33.78
CA LEU A 577 18.00 -15.44 32.49
C LEU A 577 18.88 -16.18 31.46
N GLU A 578 18.25 -16.74 30.43
CA GLU A 578 18.93 -17.44 29.35
C GLU A 578 19.93 -16.54 28.62
N GLY A 579 21.22 -16.89 28.69
CA GLY A 579 22.30 -16.17 28.02
C GLY A 579 23.18 -15.33 28.95
N GLN A 580 22.76 -15.12 30.19
CA GLN A 580 23.59 -14.48 31.22
C GLN A 580 24.65 -15.44 31.75
N GLU A 581 25.80 -14.89 32.17
CA GLU A 581 26.80 -15.64 32.92
C GLU A 581 26.40 -15.68 34.40
N PRO A 582 26.09 -16.84 34.98
CA PRO A 582 25.51 -16.91 36.33
C PRO A 582 26.39 -16.27 37.41
N VAL A 583 27.71 -16.39 37.28
CA VAL A 583 28.67 -15.82 38.24
C VAL A 583 28.66 -14.29 38.23
N ASP A 584 28.40 -13.65 37.09
CA ASP A 584 28.27 -12.19 37.02
C ASP A 584 26.98 -11.72 37.71
N VAL A 585 25.88 -12.46 37.52
CA VAL A 585 24.60 -12.16 38.16
C VAL A 585 24.70 -12.26 39.68
N VAL A 586 25.35 -13.31 40.19
CA VAL A 586 25.63 -13.46 41.63
C VAL A 586 26.51 -12.31 42.12
N TYR A 587 27.57 -11.94 41.38
CA TYR A 587 28.40 -10.79 41.74
C TYR A 587 27.61 -9.49 41.78
N ALA A 588 26.76 -9.22 40.79
CA ALA A 588 25.93 -8.02 40.75
C ALA A 588 24.94 -7.97 41.93
N PHE A 589 24.38 -9.11 42.32
CA PHE A 589 23.55 -9.23 43.52
C PHE A 589 24.33 -8.90 44.80
N LEU A 590 25.52 -9.49 44.96
CA LEU A 590 26.38 -9.24 46.12
C LEU A 590 26.85 -7.77 46.18
N GLU A 591 27.10 -7.14 45.03
CA GLU A 591 27.46 -5.72 44.93
C GLU A 591 26.31 -4.80 45.29
N LYS A 592 25.10 -5.10 44.82
CA LYS A 592 23.90 -4.32 45.15
C LYS A 592 23.57 -4.32 46.64
N HIS A 593 23.89 -5.41 47.35
CA HIS A 593 23.58 -5.60 48.76
C HIS A 593 24.79 -5.51 49.70
N ASP A 594 25.98 -5.13 49.19
CA ASP A 594 27.25 -5.02 49.93
C ASP A 594 27.65 -6.28 50.74
N LEU A 595 27.43 -7.47 50.17
CA LEU A 595 27.60 -8.78 50.84
C LEU A 595 28.98 -9.44 50.63
N PHE A 596 30.03 -8.69 50.26
CA PHE A 596 31.34 -9.30 49.98
C PHE A 596 32.12 -9.72 51.22
N GLN A 597 31.80 -9.15 52.39
CA GLN A 597 32.45 -9.47 53.66
C GLN A 597 31.69 -10.55 54.46
N THR A 598 30.53 -11.02 53.98
CA THR A 598 29.71 -12.05 54.64
C THR A 598 30.10 -13.46 54.20
N ALA A 599 31.39 -13.82 54.26
CA ALA A 599 31.79 -15.21 54.08
C ALA A 599 31.09 -16.09 55.15
N PRO A 600 30.39 -17.18 54.79
CA PRO A 600 30.47 -17.97 53.55
C PRO A 600 29.37 -17.73 52.48
N LEU A 601 28.55 -16.68 52.58
CA LEU A 601 27.40 -16.46 51.69
C LEU A 601 27.79 -16.31 50.21
N ASN A 602 28.88 -15.59 49.91
CA ASN A 602 29.37 -15.42 48.54
C ASN A 602 29.76 -16.76 47.88
N THR A 603 30.60 -17.55 48.55
CA THR A 603 31.06 -18.84 48.03
C THR A 603 29.90 -19.82 47.88
N THR A 604 29.00 -19.87 48.87
CA THR A 604 27.84 -20.76 48.83
C THR A 604 26.86 -20.40 47.73
N LEU A 605 26.57 -19.11 47.48
CA LEU A 605 25.68 -18.71 46.39
C LEU A 605 26.26 -19.06 45.01
N ILE A 606 27.56 -18.84 44.78
CA ILE A 606 28.21 -19.24 43.53
C ILE A 606 28.17 -20.77 43.37
N GLU A 607 28.43 -21.53 44.43
CA GLU A 607 28.37 -23.00 44.40
C GLU A 607 26.95 -23.51 44.13
N ILE A 608 25.92 -22.95 44.79
CA ILE A 608 24.52 -23.33 44.58
C ILE A 608 24.12 -23.07 43.12
N VAL A 609 24.49 -21.91 42.59
CA VAL A 609 24.16 -21.53 41.22
C VAL A 609 24.91 -22.40 40.21
N CYS A 610 26.22 -22.57 40.35
CA CYS A 610 27.03 -23.30 39.36
C CYS A 610 26.90 -24.83 39.46
N ASN A 611 26.42 -25.38 40.58
CA ASN A 611 26.08 -26.80 40.70
C ASN A 611 24.65 -27.13 40.22
N SER A 612 23.85 -26.12 39.89
CA SER A 612 22.50 -26.34 39.36
C SER A 612 22.56 -26.94 37.95
N THR A 613 21.67 -27.89 37.66
CA THR A 613 21.54 -28.47 36.31
C THR A 613 20.86 -27.54 35.31
N ARG A 614 20.29 -26.42 35.77
CA ARG A 614 19.54 -25.47 34.91
C ARG A 614 20.39 -24.38 34.27
N VAL A 615 21.62 -24.15 34.76
CA VAL A 615 22.51 -23.11 34.26
C VAL A 615 23.91 -23.66 34.02
N ILE A 616 24.70 -22.99 33.16
CA ILE A 616 26.07 -23.38 32.86
C ILE A 616 26.98 -22.20 33.17
N CYS A 617 27.86 -22.35 34.16
CA CYS A 617 28.91 -21.38 34.45
C CYS A 617 30.09 -21.63 33.50
N LYS A 618 30.37 -20.70 32.57
CA LYS A 618 31.52 -20.80 31.66
C LYS A 618 32.82 -20.38 32.32
N ARG A 619 32.71 -19.60 33.40
CA ARG A 619 33.86 -19.10 34.16
C ARG A 619 33.53 -18.98 35.63
N MET A 620 34.56 -19.07 36.46
CA MET A 620 34.47 -18.91 37.92
C MET A 620 34.81 -17.50 38.38
N GLN A 621 35.51 -16.72 37.56
CA GLN A 621 35.81 -15.33 37.90
C GLN A 621 34.69 -14.41 37.37
N PRO A 622 34.02 -13.62 38.23
CA PRO A 622 33.01 -12.67 37.79
C PRO A 622 33.63 -11.50 37.03
N ARG A 623 32.82 -10.90 36.17
CA ARG A 623 33.09 -9.62 35.52
C ARG A 623 31.93 -8.70 35.84
N ARG A 624 32.23 -7.42 35.83
CA ARG A 624 31.27 -6.40 36.20
C ARG A 624 30.38 -6.06 35.01
N THR A 625 29.07 -6.10 35.23
CA THR A 625 28.08 -5.49 34.33
C THR A 625 28.17 -3.97 34.48
N LEU A 626 28.49 -3.26 33.40
CA LEU A 626 28.67 -1.81 33.44
C LEU A 626 27.32 -1.09 33.35
N PHE A 627 26.46 -1.56 32.44
CA PHE A 627 25.10 -1.07 32.25
C PHE A 627 24.27 -2.12 31.50
N SER A 628 22.95 -1.93 31.52
CA SER A 628 22.00 -2.69 30.72
C SER A 628 21.19 -1.76 29.82
N VAL A 629 20.82 -2.27 28.63
CA VAL A 629 19.99 -1.58 27.65
C VAL A 629 18.73 -2.39 27.44
N GLN A 630 17.57 -1.73 27.49
CA GLN A 630 16.29 -2.34 27.18
C GLN A 630 15.98 -2.10 25.70
N ALA A 631 15.72 -3.18 24.95
CA ALA A 631 15.32 -3.12 23.55
C ALA A 631 13.97 -3.80 23.37
N THR A 632 13.02 -3.16 22.70
CA THR A 632 11.71 -3.77 22.42
C THR A 632 11.63 -4.19 20.96
N TYR A 633 11.29 -5.45 20.70
CA TYR A 633 11.13 -6.01 19.36
C TYR A 633 9.93 -6.95 19.32
N ALA A 634 9.11 -6.84 18.28
CA ALA A 634 7.89 -7.62 18.12
C ALA A 634 7.00 -7.65 19.39
N GLY A 635 6.89 -6.52 20.09
CA GLY A 635 6.09 -6.39 21.33
C GLY A 635 6.76 -6.93 22.60
N LEU A 636 7.95 -7.53 22.49
CA LEU A 636 8.68 -8.13 23.61
C LEU A 636 9.87 -7.27 24.05
N SER A 637 10.07 -7.19 25.36
CA SER A 637 11.22 -6.49 25.95
C SER A 637 12.40 -7.44 26.14
N HIS A 638 13.54 -7.06 25.58
CA HIS A 638 14.83 -7.75 25.69
C HIS A 638 15.79 -6.92 26.55
N THR A 639 16.50 -7.60 27.45
CA THR A 639 17.57 -6.96 28.24
C THR A 639 18.94 -7.31 27.68
N LEU A 640 19.69 -6.31 27.23
CA LEU A 640 21.09 -6.46 26.78
C LEU A 640 22.04 -5.91 27.85
N GLU A 641 22.87 -6.77 28.43
CA GLU A 641 23.87 -6.38 29.42
C GLU A 641 25.25 -6.18 28.79
N TYR A 642 25.86 -5.02 29.04
CA TYR A 642 27.26 -4.79 28.69
C TYR A 642 28.15 -5.22 29.86
N VAL A 643 28.61 -6.47 29.79
CA VAL A 643 29.63 -6.99 30.70
C VAL A 643 31.01 -6.61 30.17
N ARG A 644 31.88 -6.10 31.06
CA ARG A 644 33.25 -5.72 30.67
C ARG A 644 33.98 -6.88 29.98
N PRO A 645 34.55 -6.70 28.78
CA PRO A 645 35.34 -7.74 28.11
C PRO A 645 36.76 -7.83 28.71
N GLU A 646 37.51 -8.87 28.33
CA GLU A 646 38.96 -8.95 28.65
C GLU A 646 39.77 -7.89 27.90
N SER A 647 39.37 -7.58 26.67
CA SER A 647 39.93 -6.53 25.84
C SER A 647 38.81 -5.78 25.13
N ASP A 648 38.91 -4.45 25.08
CA ASP A 648 37.97 -3.59 24.35
C ASP A 648 38.03 -3.84 22.83
N TRP A 649 39.18 -4.34 22.33
CA TRP A 649 39.42 -4.62 20.92
C TRP A 649 39.72 -6.10 20.71
N ILE A 650 38.99 -6.72 19.79
CA ILE A 650 39.20 -8.10 19.36
C ILE A 650 39.77 -8.04 17.94
N CYS A 651 40.95 -8.59 17.76
CA CYS A 651 41.69 -8.49 16.51
C CYS A 651 41.92 -9.87 15.89
N GLU A 652 41.42 -10.06 14.67
CA GLU A 652 41.59 -11.29 13.89
C GLU A 652 42.66 -11.09 12.81
N VAL A 653 43.49 -12.11 12.59
CA VAL A 653 44.52 -12.09 11.54
C VAL A 653 43.88 -12.55 10.24
N GLU A 654 43.88 -11.70 9.23
CA GLU A 654 43.35 -12.03 7.90
C GLU A 654 44.31 -12.94 7.14
N PRO A 655 43.81 -13.84 6.27
CA PRO A 655 44.62 -14.81 5.53
C PRO A 655 45.72 -14.19 4.64
N LEU A 656 45.58 -12.90 4.28
CA LEU A 656 46.49 -12.15 3.43
C LEU A 656 47.48 -11.28 4.21
N GLY A 657 47.60 -11.46 5.54
CA GLY A 657 48.62 -10.81 6.36
C GLY A 657 48.22 -9.46 6.97
N GLY A 658 46.92 -9.13 7.00
CA GLY A 658 46.37 -7.97 7.72
C GLY A 658 45.83 -8.35 9.10
N GLN A 659 45.64 -7.37 9.99
CA GLN A 659 44.94 -7.58 11.27
C GLN A 659 43.70 -6.68 11.29
N ARG A 660 42.51 -7.30 11.38
CA ARG A 660 41.24 -6.58 11.50
C ARG A 660 40.83 -6.54 12.96
N CYS A 661 40.89 -5.35 13.57
CA CYS A 661 40.45 -5.11 14.93
C CYS A 661 39.02 -4.54 14.94
N VAL A 662 38.15 -5.15 15.73
CA VAL A 662 36.77 -4.74 15.92
C VAL A 662 36.54 -4.47 17.41
N HIS A 663 35.85 -3.37 17.73
CA HIS A 663 35.53 -3.05 19.11
C HIS A 663 34.48 -4.02 19.68
N TYR A 664 34.59 -4.41 20.95
CA TYR A 664 33.71 -5.42 21.56
C TYR A 664 32.22 -5.07 21.47
N VAL A 665 31.88 -3.78 21.55
CA VAL A 665 30.51 -3.25 21.39
C VAL A 665 29.90 -3.65 20.04
N GLU A 666 30.67 -3.66 18.96
CA GLU A 666 30.21 -4.09 17.63
C GLU A 666 29.93 -5.59 17.60
N ILE A 667 30.81 -6.39 18.23
CA ILE A 667 30.62 -7.83 18.34
C ILE A 667 29.40 -8.16 19.19
N LEU A 668 29.18 -7.42 20.28
CA LEU A 668 28.01 -7.60 21.15
C LEU A 668 26.71 -7.24 20.42
N ALA A 669 26.68 -6.10 19.72
CA ALA A 669 25.53 -5.68 18.92
C ALA A 669 25.19 -6.74 17.86
N LYS A 670 26.19 -7.21 17.12
CA LYS A 670 26.02 -8.26 16.11
C LYS A 670 25.48 -9.56 16.71
N LYS A 671 26.10 -10.08 17.78
CA LYS A 671 25.65 -11.31 18.44
C LYS A 671 24.23 -11.20 18.99
N PHE A 672 23.88 -10.05 19.54
CA PHE A 672 22.53 -9.80 20.04
C PHE A 672 21.51 -9.82 18.90
N CYS A 673 21.78 -9.12 17.79
CA CYS A 673 20.89 -9.09 16.64
C CYS A 673 20.76 -10.45 15.95
N GLU A 674 21.86 -11.19 15.78
CA GLU A 674 21.84 -12.55 15.21
C GLU A 674 21.01 -13.53 16.06
N ARG A 675 21.01 -13.33 17.39
CA ARG A 675 20.29 -14.19 18.34
C ARG A 675 18.82 -13.81 18.49
N HIS A 676 18.48 -12.53 18.51
CA HIS A 676 17.15 -12.05 18.94
C HIS A 676 16.35 -11.34 17.85
N MET A 677 17.01 -10.74 16.85
CA MET A 677 16.37 -9.87 15.85
C MET A 677 16.85 -10.18 14.43
N TYR A 678 16.88 -11.45 14.07
CA TYR A 678 17.51 -11.95 12.85
C TYR A 678 16.82 -11.48 11.55
N ASP A 679 15.54 -11.11 11.61
CA ASP A 679 14.79 -10.59 10.46
C ASP A 679 14.93 -9.07 10.29
N TRP A 680 15.54 -8.36 11.25
CA TRP A 680 15.64 -6.91 11.22
C TRP A 680 17.01 -6.42 10.75
N ALA A 681 17.12 -6.12 9.45
CA ALA A 681 18.37 -5.71 8.82
C ALA A 681 19.04 -4.47 9.45
N ALA A 682 18.28 -3.57 10.07
CA ALA A 682 18.82 -2.37 10.71
C ALA A 682 19.16 -2.54 12.21
N CYS A 683 19.00 -3.74 12.77
CA CYS A 683 19.21 -4.01 14.19
C CYS A 683 20.63 -3.64 14.64
N GLU A 684 21.65 -4.14 13.92
CA GLU A 684 23.05 -4.01 14.34
C GLU A 684 23.45 -2.54 14.49
N ALA A 685 23.09 -1.70 13.51
CA ALA A 685 23.40 -0.27 13.55
C ALA A 685 22.73 0.45 14.73
N ARG A 686 21.45 0.13 15.02
CA ARG A 686 20.68 0.77 16.10
C ARG A 686 21.17 0.34 17.49
N ILE A 687 21.42 -0.94 17.69
CA ILE A 687 21.94 -1.47 18.95
C ILE A 687 23.36 -0.95 19.18
N LEU A 688 24.19 -0.90 18.13
CA LEU A 688 25.54 -0.35 18.22
C LEU A 688 25.55 1.12 18.66
N GLU A 689 24.69 1.95 18.07
CA GLU A 689 24.54 3.36 18.45
C GLU A 689 24.14 3.50 19.93
N ALA A 690 23.12 2.75 20.36
CA ALA A 690 22.65 2.76 21.74
C ALA A 690 23.73 2.31 22.73
N LEU A 691 24.47 1.23 22.43
CA LEU A 691 25.55 0.74 23.28
C LEU A 691 26.71 1.73 23.38
N ARG A 692 27.12 2.37 22.27
CA ARG A 692 28.19 3.39 22.28
C ARG A 692 27.80 4.58 23.15
N GLN A 693 26.59 5.08 22.97
CA GLN A 693 26.09 6.20 23.76
C GLN A 693 26.04 5.89 25.26
N GLN A 694 25.54 4.70 25.63
CA GLN A 694 25.51 4.28 27.03
C GLN A 694 26.91 4.03 27.61
N LEU A 695 27.84 3.53 26.80
CA LEU A 695 29.23 3.37 27.22
C LEU A 695 29.89 4.72 27.53
N GLU A 696 29.68 5.73 26.68
CA GLU A 696 30.17 7.09 26.93
C GLU A 696 29.57 7.68 28.21
N PHE A 697 28.26 7.55 28.42
CA PHE A 697 27.62 8.00 29.66
C PHE A 697 28.16 7.28 30.89
N TYR A 698 28.36 5.97 30.78
CA TYR A 698 28.95 5.17 31.85
C TYR A 698 30.37 5.63 32.17
N GLU A 699 31.23 5.84 31.17
CA GLU A 699 32.59 6.32 31.38
C GLU A 699 32.63 7.67 32.12
N VAL A 700 31.82 8.64 31.67
CA VAL A 700 31.73 9.96 32.33
C VAL A 700 31.30 9.81 33.80
N ARG A 701 30.30 8.96 34.07
CA ARG A 701 29.80 8.72 35.44
C ARG A 701 30.82 7.98 36.31
N MET A 702 31.51 7.00 35.74
CA MET A 702 32.53 6.19 36.41
C MET A 702 33.70 7.05 36.90
N TRP A 703 34.22 7.95 36.06
CA TRP A 703 35.33 8.83 36.43
C TRP A 703 34.94 9.87 37.51
N LYS A 704 33.69 10.35 37.49
CA LYS A 704 33.14 11.20 38.55
C LYS A 704 32.79 10.43 39.83
N GLY A 705 32.63 9.11 39.72
CA GLY A 705 32.21 8.24 40.82
C GLY A 705 33.27 8.01 41.89
N LYS A 706 32.81 7.48 43.04
CA LYS A 706 33.66 7.10 44.18
C LYS A 706 34.16 5.65 44.12
N ASP A 707 33.67 4.87 43.16
CA ASP A 707 34.02 3.45 43.03
C ASP A 707 35.43 3.28 42.46
N MET A 708 36.36 2.80 43.28
CA MET A 708 37.77 2.62 42.91
C MET A 708 37.98 1.36 42.06
N TYR A 709 37.19 0.31 42.27
CA TYR A 709 37.25 -0.89 41.43
C TYR A 709 36.75 -0.60 40.02
N ALA A 710 35.69 0.21 39.89
CA ALA A 710 35.16 0.64 38.60
C ALA A 710 36.25 1.33 37.75
N LYS A 711 37.01 2.24 38.38
CA LYS A 711 38.12 3.01 37.76
C LYS A 711 39.27 2.13 37.29
N LEU A 712 39.64 1.11 38.07
CA LEU A 712 40.69 0.16 37.67
C LEU A 712 40.20 -0.93 36.73
N GLY A 713 38.91 -1.01 36.45
CA GLY A 713 38.43 -2.05 35.57
C GLY A 713 38.10 -3.38 36.27
N LEU A 714 38.08 -3.43 37.60
CA LEU A 714 38.12 -4.66 38.39
C LEU A 714 36.82 -4.94 39.17
N VAL A 715 36.74 -6.16 39.70
CA VAL A 715 35.72 -6.61 40.67
C VAL A 715 36.29 -6.57 42.08
N LYS A 716 35.44 -6.47 43.12
CA LYS A 716 35.89 -6.42 44.53
C LYS A 716 36.76 -7.61 44.95
N THR A 717 36.57 -8.77 44.30
CA THR A 717 37.35 -10.00 44.54
C THR A 717 38.72 -10.04 43.84
N ALA A 718 39.14 -8.96 43.16
CA ALA A 718 40.41 -8.93 42.43
C ALA A 718 41.64 -9.10 43.34
N SER A 719 42.62 -9.88 42.87
CA SER A 719 43.89 -10.09 43.55
C SER A 719 44.81 -8.87 43.41
N ARG A 720 45.87 -8.81 44.22
CA ARG A 720 46.85 -7.72 44.15
C ARG A 720 47.55 -7.67 42.79
N GLU A 721 47.89 -8.83 42.23
CA GLU A 721 48.54 -8.95 40.92
C GLU A 721 47.64 -8.40 39.81
N GLN A 722 46.32 -8.62 39.92
CA GLN A 722 45.33 -8.08 38.98
C GLN A 722 45.20 -6.57 39.10
N ILE A 723 45.26 -6.03 40.32
CA ILE A 723 45.29 -4.59 40.60
C ILE A 723 46.53 -3.93 39.98
N ASP A 724 47.70 -4.52 40.18
CA ASP A 724 48.97 -4.04 39.64
C ASP A 724 48.96 -4.08 38.09
N ALA A 725 48.50 -5.18 37.50
CA ALA A 725 48.40 -5.34 36.05
C ALA A 725 47.43 -4.32 35.41
N ALA A 726 46.26 -4.13 36.02
CA ALA A 726 45.27 -3.19 35.53
C ALA A 726 45.77 -1.73 35.60
N TYR A 727 46.37 -1.33 36.72
CA TYR A 727 46.94 0.01 36.87
C TYR A 727 48.04 0.28 35.85
N ASN A 728 48.99 -0.65 35.69
CA ASN A 728 50.10 -0.51 34.73
C ASN A 728 49.63 -0.41 33.28
N THR A 729 48.48 -1.02 32.97
CA THR A 729 47.87 -0.93 31.63
C THR A 729 47.16 0.41 31.45
N LEU A 730 46.36 0.83 32.42
CA LEU A 730 45.55 2.05 32.32
C LEU A 730 46.39 3.33 32.36
N VAL A 731 47.48 3.37 33.12
CA VAL A 731 48.38 4.54 33.19
C VAL A 731 49.09 4.80 31.85
N LYS A 732 49.35 3.76 31.06
CA LYS A 732 49.90 3.94 29.70
C LYS A 732 48.90 4.63 28.77
N ARG A 733 47.61 4.43 28.99
CA ARG A 733 46.50 5.04 28.21
C ARG A 733 46.16 6.44 28.73
N PHE A 734 46.01 6.59 30.04
CA PHE A 734 45.63 7.83 30.72
C PHE A 734 46.82 8.34 31.53
N ASN A 735 47.74 9.03 30.86
CA ASN A 735 48.94 9.58 31.50
C ASN A 735 48.70 11.05 31.91
N ASN A 736 49.66 11.62 32.64
CA ASN A 736 49.57 12.98 33.14
C ASN A 736 49.50 14.05 32.02
N GLU A 737 49.99 13.73 30.82
CA GLU A 737 50.03 14.66 29.69
C GLU A 737 48.73 14.64 28.88
N THR A 738 48.11 13.47 28.71
CA THR A 738 46.88 13.30 27.93
C THR A 738 45.64 13.59 28.76
N GLU A 739 45.53 13.01 29.96
CA GLU A 739 44.33 13.04 30.79
C GLU A 739 44.68 13.14 32.29
N PRO A 740 45.16 14.31 32.77
CA PRO A 740 45.70 14.47 34.13
C PRO A 740 44.69 14.14 35.23
N TYR A 741 43.41 14.50 35.03
CA TYR A 741 42.34 14.20 35.96
C TYR A 741 42.12 12.69 36.14
N LYS A 742 42.09 11.93 35.04
CA LYS A 742 41.92 10.47 35.09
C LYS A 742 43.14 9.80 35.71
N TYR A 743 44.33 10.29 35.37
CA TYR A 743 45.60 9.79 35.92
C TYR A 743 45.66 9.92 37.45
N GLU A 744 45.27 11.08 38.00
CA GLU A 744 45.20 11.28 39.45
C GLU A 744 44.23 10.31 40.13
N LYS A 745 43.05 10.10 39.52
CA LYS A 745 42.04 9.15 40.02
C LYS A 745 42.49 7.69 39.95
N LEU A 746 43.27 7.30 38.93
CA LEU A 746 43.88 5.97 38.86
C LEU A 746 44.92 5.77 39.96
N LYS A 747 45.75 6.78 40.22
CA LYS A 747 46.76 6.73 41.29
C LYS A 747 46.10 6.64 42.66
N GLU A 748 45.02 7.39 42.89
CA GLU A 748 44.20 7.32 44.09
C GLU A 748 43.62 5.89 44.28
N ALA A 749 43.00 5.35 43.23
CA ALA A 749 42.42 4.00 43.26
C ALA A 749 43.48 2.92 43.53
N TYR A 750 44.63 2.99 42.87
CA TYR A 750 45.73 2.05 43.07
C TYR A 750 46.30 2.14 44.50
N ARG A 751 46.51 3.34 45.04
CA ARG A 751 47.01 3.53 46.40
C ARG A 751 46.11 2.87 47.45
N VAL A 752 44.79 3.01 47.29
CA VAL A 752 43.81 2.44 48.23
C VAL A 752 43.67 0.92 48.04
N LEU A 753 43.62 0.43 46.80
CA LEU A 753 43.32 -0.97 46.54
C LEU A 753 44.54 -1.90 46.61
N SER A 754 45.76 -1.41 46.38
CA SER A 754 46.99 -2.23 46.45
C SER A 754 47.49 -2.47 47.88
N ASP A 755 47.09 -1.62 48.83
CA ASP A 755 47.38 -1.77 50.26
C ASP A 755 46.30 -2.67 50.90
N PRO A 756 46.64 -3.83 51.48
CA PRO A 756 45.66 -4.77 52.02
C PRO A 756 44.79 -4.19 53.13
N GLU A 757 45.32 -3.27 53.93
CA GLU A 757 44.61 -2.68 55.06
C GLU A 757 43.67 -1.56 54.57
N GLU A 758 44.14 -0.68 53.67
CA GLU A 758 43.26 0.33 53.03
C GLU A 758 42.10 -0.34 52.27
N LYS A 759 42.40 -1.42 51.52
CA LYS A 759 41.40 -2.20 50.79
C LYS A 759 40.34 -2.77 51.73
N TYR A 760 40.76 -3.33 52.87
CA TYR A 760 39.83 -3.88 53.87
C TYR A 760 38.83 -2.83 54.37
N PHE A 761 39.29 -1.64 54.77
CA PHE A 761 38.39 -0.58 55.25
C PHE A 761 37.53 0.01 54.12
N TYR A 762 38.04 0.02 52.88
CA TYR A 762 37.26 0.43 51.71
C TYR A 762 36.09 -0.53 51.44
N ASP A 763 36.33 -1.84 51.57
CA ASP A 763 35.36 -2.91 51.29
C ASP A 763 34.32 -3.10 52.41
N LEU A 764 34.50 -2.47 53.58
CA LEU A 764 33.51 -2.55 54.66
C LEU A 764 32.16 -1.96 54.20
N PRO A 765 31.04 -2.65 54.53
CA PRO A 765 29.71 -2.14 54.25
C PRO A 765 29.54 -0.83 55.03
N CYS A 766 28.91 0.16 54.41
CA CYS A 766 28.64 1.38 55.14
C CYS A 766 27.37 1.28 55.97
N VAL A 767 27.44 1.88 57.16
CA VAL A 767 26.29 1.93 58.06
C VAL A 767 25.44 3.12 57.65
N LYS A 768 24.19 2.86 57.24
CA LYS A 768 23.22 3.92 56.94
C LYS A 768 22.82 4.61 58.23
N LEU A 769 23.24 5.86 58.37
CA LEU A 769 22.94 6.72 59.51
C LEU A 769 22.02 7.84 59.01
N PHE A 770 20.93 8.08 59.74
CA PHE A 770 19.93 9.11 59.40
C PHE A 770 19.31 8.99 57.99
N GLY A 771 19.21 7.76 57.45
CA GLY A 771 18.50 7.48 56.20
C GLY A 771 19.18 7.95 54.90
N CYS A 772 20.22 8.77 54.95
CA CYS A 772 20.91 9.31 53.76
C CYS A 772 22.43 9.51 53.92
N LEU A 773 23.02 9.18 55.08
CA LEU A 773 24.46 9.27 55.30
C LEU A 773 25.06 7.86 55.41
N CYS A 774 26.06 7.60 54.56
CA CYS A 774 26.86 6.40 54.56
C CYS A 774 28.06 6.63 55.50
N GLY A 775 28.02 6.01 56.68
CA GLY A 775 29.09 6.02 57.68
C GLY A 775 30.08 4.89 57.43
N LYS A 776 31.33 5.22 57.06
CA LYS A 776 32.41 4.24 56.89
C LYS A 776 33.45 4.37 57.99
N ARG A 777 33.85 3.22 58.55
CA ARG A 777 34.90 3.14 59.56
C ARG A 777 36.27 3.34 58.92
N GLN A 778 37.12 4.16 59.54
CA GLN A 778 38.49 4.40 59.10
C GLN A 778 39.51 3.67 59.98
N LYS A 779 40.76 3.64 59.50
CA LYS A 779 41.91 3.02 60.18
C LYS A 779 42.18 3.57 61.57
N ASP A 780 41.96 4.88 61.76
CA ASP A 780 42.16 5.60 63.02
C ASP A 780 41.04 5.38 64.04
N GLY A 781 40.03 4.56 63.71
CA GLY A 781 38.84 4.33 64.53
C GLY A 781 37.75 5.38 64.35
N GLY A 782 37.97 6.39 63.50
CA GLY A 782 36.97 7.38 63.12
C GLY A 782 35.88 6.81 62.21
N ILE A 783 34.78 7.55 62.07
CA ILE A 783 33.71 7.27 61.10
C ILE A 783 33.62 8.47 60.17
N THR A 784 33.85 8.25 58.88
CA THR A 784 33.57 9.27 57.86
C THR A 784 32.13 9.16 57.40
N PHE A 785 31.45 10.29 57.42
CA PHE A 785 30.11 10.44 56.88
C PHE A 785 30.21 10.97 55.46
N THR A 786 29.67 10.21 54.52
CA THR A 786 29.48 10.69 53.17
C THR A 786 27.99 10.68 52.83
N PRO A 787 27.49 11.66 52.05
CA PRO A 787 26.16 11.53 51.45
C PRO A 787 26.14 10.25 50.63
N ASP A 788 25.10 9.43 50.88
CA ASP A 788 24.82 8.18 50.14
C ASP A 788 24.48 8.49 48.68
#